data_AF-A0A1W9QLZ7-F1
#
_entry.id   AF-A0A1W9QLZ7-F1
#
_cell.length_a   1.000
_cell.length_b   1.000
_cell.length_c   1.000
_cell.angle_alpha   90.00
_cell.angle_beta   90.00
_cell.angle_gamma   90.00
#
_symmetry.space_group_name_H-M   'P 1'
#
loop_
_entity.id
_entity.type
_entity.pdbx_description
1 polymer ?
#
loop_
_entity_poly.entity_id
_entity_poly.type
_entity_poly.pdbx_seq_one_letter_code
_entity_poly.pdbx_strand_id
1 'polypeptide(L)'
;MKAKYLVIFIFSAILVLTVYLMLKVENKIREEKIIVIDSTKIKLKLLPESDDKILLNSVKKASIDFKIDGDYFEVLKTRKGKNKKWIPIFLKGVNLGVALPGKFPSEFPTEFQLYMDWLVKIGEMNSNVVRTYTILPPVFYEALADYNLKFSDKPLYLLQGVWATVPKNHDYLNEDYTYDFKSEIKDAIDVIHGNAVLKKKPGKASGVYVSDVSKYTIAYLLGREWEPKGVEITNQSNSIRSFNGEFISVPEGTPMEIWLAKMMNFALKYETLQYRNQHPVSFVNWLPLDPMYHNSEFIENEKVREYDNDLEVVDFRHFNYTSLTKTGIYAAYHAYPYYPDYIYLDKKYSQNTNDNYLPYLEDLKDKCPEMPLIIAEYGVPSSRGISHFSPFGFHQGGHNEKEQAKINKILTEDIYRANCGGAIIFEWIDEWFKFNWLVMDFEQPQHRRKYWHNMENPEQNFGILAMENRTKTIDGKTDDWENSDKKIQADADPSYFYLKYRLPDFDFSRNNLYIAIDTYDKSKGDHKLPFINKNSGKGIEFLVQLVGVDSAEILVDDKYSVFTDIYNDYIPVYASKENSNGKFTEQKLLANRERESLTGEKFPRILYNRSKLAFGNISENSNADWFFNSETKILELRLPWHLLNVSDPSSLQVLDDIAGTPEIETSTTEGFHIFSFITDKNNNIISTIPENKKAFYYVWKGWNEPKYETRLKEQYFVLKNLFSELHPKRKTKKKKVQNGFKIAKWYQNKPAAVSITFDDGSYGQYEYAFPILQKYKLKADFGIVGEWTAEEPKITAEKGSFGIKRMGWKQIRELHNTGNEISSHGSKHEKIDPAKSYTEIVSELRKYKNLIQENIGDSVFTIHYPYSFTRQKIFDAVREAGFLFGRIGDSGSPNTSADNLLKLGSKIILNNNDPNPKQFYEWIEDARGNWLVLMYHHIFPKNSKAMKLFEYHNVYNRYSVTPENFEKQVRLLRNSDYWIATTSEVGKYLTEKENVKLKYNFTNDSCLLILESALDRNIYDQPLTIEFTTNWKVVKITHSAKDGIYNARNGKIYFPAFINKKIILEKEQ
;
A
#
# COMPACT_ATOMS: atom_id res chain seq x y z
N MET A 1 -47.43 -21.02 48.06
CA MET A 1 -46.59 -20.62 46.91
C MET A 1 -46.56 -19.11 46.65
N LYS A 2 -47.69 -18.38 46.65
CA LYS A 2 -47.72 -16.95 46.23
C LYS A 2 -46.89 -15.96 47.09
N ALA A 3 -46.75 -16.17 48.39
CA ALA A 3 -45.97 -15.25 49.26
C ALA A 3 -44.46 -15.31 49.02
N LYS A 4 -43.89 -16.48 48.69
CA LYS A 4 -42.45 -16.62 48.40
C LYS A 4 -42.04 -15.92 47.10
N TYR A 5 -42.89 -15.99 46.06
CA TYR A 5 -42.62 -15.29 44.79
C TYR A 5 -42.75 -13.77 44.92
N LEU A 6 -43.67 -13.28 45.76
CA LEU A 6 -43.78 -11.85 46.05
C LEU A 6 -42.53 -11.33 46.78
N VAL A 7 -42.02 -12.08 47.75
CA VAL A 7 -40.79 -11.73 48.47
C VAL A 7 -39.57 -11.74 47.54
N ILE A 8 -39.42 -12.76 46.68
CA ILE A 8 -38.34 -12.81 45.68
C ILE A 8 -38.44 -11.63 44.72
N PHE A 9 -39.64 -11.32 44.21
CA PHE A 9 -39.85 -10.18 43.31
C PHE A 9 -39.49 -8.84 43.98
N ILE A 10 -39.86 -8.65 45.24
CA ILE A 10 -39.51 -7.45 46.01
C ILE A 10 -37.99 -7.37 46.20
N PHE A 11 -37.31 -8.46 46.55
CA PHE A 11 -35.84 -8.47 46.67
C PHE A 11 -35.14 -8.21 45.33
N SER A 12 -35.64 -8.77 44.23
CA SER A 12 -35.10 -8.50 42.89
C SER A 12 -35.32 -7.04 42.48
N ALA A 13 -36.49 -6.47 42.75
CA ALA A 13 -36.78 -5.06 42.47
C ALA A 13 -35.91 -4.11 43.32
N ILE A 14 -35.71 -4.43 44.60
CA ILE A 14 -34.81 -3.68 45.49
C ILE A 14 -33.36 -3.79 45.00
N LEU A 15 -32.91 -4.97 44.56
CA LEU A 15 -31.57 -5.16 44.02
C LEU A 15 -31.37 -4.34 42.73
N VAL A 16 -32.32 -4.38 41.81
CA VAL A 16 -32.30 -3.59 40.56
C VAL A 16 -32.28 -2.09 40.88
N LEU A 17 -33.11 -1.64 41.82
CA LEU A 17 -33.14 -0.23 42.25
C LEU A 17 -31.82 0.18 42.93
N THR A 18 -31.24 -0.71 43.73
CA THR A 18 -29.96 -0.45 44.42
C THR A 18 -28.82 -0.37 43.42
N VAL A 19 -28.74 -1.30 42.46
CA VAL A 19 -27.75 -1.26 41.36
C VAL A 19 -27.93 -0.01 40.51
N TYR A 20 -29.16 0.37 40.17
CA TYR A 20 -29.45 1.61 39.44
C TYR A 20 -29.01 2.87 40.21
N LEU A 21 -29.29 2.93 41.51
CA LEU A 21 -28.87 4.05 42.36
C LEU A 21 -27.35 4.09 42.55
N MET A 22 -26.69 2.93 42.69
CA MET A 22 -25.23 2.83 42.74
C MET A 22 -24.60 3.33 41.44
N LEU A 23 -25.11 2.90 40.27
CA LEU A 23 -24.65 3.39 38.95
C LEU A 23 -24.86 4.90 38.81
N LYS A 24 -25.98 5.44 39.29
CA LYS A 24 -26.27 6.88 39.23
C LYS A 24 -25.36 7.71 40.14
N VAL A 25 -25.10 7.22 41.36
CA VAL A 25 -24.18 7.86 42.31
C VAL A 25 -22.74 7.76 41.81
N GLU A 26 -22.35 6.62 41.26
CA GLU A 26 -21.03 6.41 40.68
C GLU A 26 -20.81 7.33 39.48
N ASN A 27 -21.78 7.47 38.57
CA ASN A 27 -21.73 8.44 37.47
C ASN A 27 -21.60 9.89 37.97
N LYS A 28 -22.33 10.25 39.03
CA LYS A 28 -22.26 11.60 39.60
C LYS A 28 -20.90 11.88 40.27
N ILE A 29 -20.35 10.91 41.00
CA ILE A 29 -19.00 11.00 41.59
C ILE A 29 -17.93 11.03 40.50
N ARG A 30 -18.15 10.31 39.39
CA ARG A 30 -17.28 10.32 38.19
C ARG A 30 -17.28 11.69 37.50
N GLU A 31 -18.41 12.39 37.46
CA GLU A 31 -18.50 13.77 36.95
C GLU A 31 -17.87 14.81 37.91
N GLU A 32 -18.08 14.68 39.22
CA GLU A 32 -17.61 15.65 40.23
C GLU A 32 -16.09 15.60 40.49
N LYS A 33 -15.39 14.52 40.09
CA LYS A 33 -13.90 14.44 40.18
C LYS A 33 -13.15 14.99 38.96
N ILE A 34 -13.85 15.58 38.00
CA ILE A 34 -13.22 16.16 36.80
C ILE A 34 -12.68 17.56 37.16
N ILE A 35 -11.38 17.66 37.44
CA ILE A 35 -10.68 18.94 37.37
C ILE A 35 -10.58 19.31 35.88
N VAL A 36 -11.46 20.20 35.42
CA VAL A 36 -11.39 20.76 34.06
C VAL A 36 -10.29 21.83 34.05
N ILE A 37 -9.10 21.45 33.62
CA ILE A 37 -8.11 22.42 33.16
C ILE A 37 -8.44 22.72 31.69
N ASP A 38 -8.74 23.99 31.38
CA ASP A 38 -8.82 24.48 30.00
C ASP A 38 -7.39 24.60 29.46
N SER A 39 -6.94 23.57 28.74
CA SER A 39 -5.58 23.47 28.18
C SER A 39 -5.52 23.85 26.71
N THR A 40 -6.49 24.60 26.18
CA THR A 40 -6.57 24.92 24.73
C THR A 40 -5.40 25.77 24.20
N LYS A 41 -4.45 26.17 25.07
CA LYS A 41 -3.22 26.88 24.68
C LYS A 41 -1.92 26.32 25.29
N ILE A 42 -1.94 25.17 25.98
CA ILE A 42 -0.74 24.61 26.64
C ILE A 42 -0.55 23.15 26.22
N LYS A 43 0.56 22.86 25.52
CA LYS A 43 1.01 21.48 25.27
C LYS A 43 1.42 20.85 26.60
N LEU A 44 0.69 19.83 27.04
CA LEU A 44 0.99 19.09 28.26
C LEU A 44 2.12 18.11 27.99
N LYS A 45 2.95 17.86 29.00
CA LYS A 45 3.95 16.79 28.92
C LYS A 45 3.23 15.45 28.88
N LEU A 46 3.41 14.69 27.79
CA LEU A 46 2.71 13.42 27.57
C LEU A 46 3.34 12.24 28.32
N LEU A 47 4.66 12.28 28.56
CA LEU A 47 5.37 11.24 29.31
C LEU A 47 5.41 11.59 30.82
N PRO A 48 5.28 10.59 31.70
CA PRO A 48 5.61 10.75 33.11
C PRO A 48 7.05 11.24 33.32
N GLU A 49 7.32 11.89 34.45
CA GLU A 49 8.70 12.21 34.84
C GLU A 49 9.47 10.92 35.13
N SER A 50 10.66 10.79 34.52
CA SER A 50 11.50 9.62 34.67
C SER A 50 12.97 9.96 34.41
N ASP A 51 13.85 9.38 35.21
CA ASP A 51 15.27 9.22 34.90
C ASP A 51 15.57 7.76 34.49
N ASP A 52 16.84 7.47 34.16
CA ASP A 52 17.27 6.13 33.75
C ASP A 52 17.02 5.07 34.83
N LYS A 53 17.15 5.43 36.11
CA LYS A 53 16.97 4.50 37.21
C LYS A 53 15.50 4.11 37.38
N ILE A 54 14.59 5.08 37.25
CA ILE A 54 13.14 4.86 37.24
C ILE A 54 12.76 4.00 36.05
N LEU A 55 13.24 4.34 34.85
CA LEU A 55 12.95 3.59 33.64
C LEU A 55 13.40 2.12 33.76
N LEU A 56 14.66 1.87 34.15
CA LEU A 56 15.20 0.52 34.33
C LEU A 56 14.42 -0.28 35.38
N ASN A 57 14.02 0.36 36.48
CA ASN A 57 13.20 -0.28 37.51
C ASN A 57 11.79 -0.61 37.00
N SER A 58 11.18 0.27 36.19
CA SER A 58 9.90 0.01 35.55
C SER A 58 9.99 -1.13 34.53
N VAL A 59 11.03 -1.18 33.69
CA VAL A 59 11.29 -2.30 32.76
C VAL A 59 11.46 -3.62 33.52
N LYS A 60 12.24 -3.65 34.61
CA LYS A 60 12.43 -4.86 35.42
C LYS A 60 11.13 -5.38 36.06
N LYS A 61 10.21 -4.47 36.36
CA LYS A 61 8.90 -4.79 36.95
C LYS A 61 7.81 -4.97 35.91
N ALA A 62 8.12 -4.79 34.62
CA ALA A 62 7.11 -4.83 33.58
C ALA A 62 6.49 -6.23 33.45
N SER A 63 5.16 -6.32 33.45
CA SER A 63 4.48 -7.55 33.07
C SER A 63 4.63 -7.77 31.57
N ILE A 64 4.92 -9.02 31.16
CA ILE A 64 5.00 -9.42 29.75
C ILE A 64 4.12 -10.64 29.57
N ASP A 65 2.97 -10.46 28.93
CA ASP A 65 2.02 -11.53 28.62
C ASP A 65 2.14 -12.01 27.16
N PHE A 66 2.73 -11.16 26.30
CA PHE A 66 2.94 -11.39 24.87
C PHE A 66 4.35 -11.02 24.46
N LYS A 67 4.97 -11.80 23.59
CA LYS A 67 6.28 -11.49 23.02
C LYS A 67 6.44 -12.09 21.63
N ILE A 68 7.52 -11.72 20.96
CA ILE A 68 7.94 -12.23 19.67
C ILE A 68 9.09 -13.25 19.85
N ASP A 69 9.01 -14.38 19.16
CA ASP A 69 10.16 -15.29 19.03
C ASP A 69 10.19 -15.99 17.67
N GLY A 70 11.06 -15.50 16.79
CA GLY A 70 11.11 -15.90 15.38
C GLY A 70 9.93 -15.34 14.61
N ASP A 71 9.27 -16.17 13.80
CA ASP A 71 8.19 -15.74 12.91
C ASP A 71 6.80 -15.71 13.56
N TYR A 72 6.70 -15.97 14.87
CA TYR A 72 5.42 -16.02 15.59
C TYR A 72 5.41 -15.20 16.88
N PHE A 73 4.20 -14.79 17.27
CA PHE A 73 3.89 -14.35 18.62
C PHE A 73 3.91 -15.54 19.59
N GLU A 74 4.28 -15.31 20.84
CA GLU A 74 4.12 -16.25 21.95
C GLU A 74 3.29 -15.62 23.06
N VAL A 75 2.33 -16.40 23.59
CA VAL A 75 1.47 -16.01 24.71
C VAL A 75 1.89 -16.75 25.98
N LEU A 76 1.90 -16.05 27.11
CA LEU A 76 2.19 -16.64 28.41
C LEU A 76 0.95 -17.31 29.01
N LYS A 77 0.93 -18.65 29.05
CA LYS A 77 -0.17 -19.42 29.69
C LYS A 77 0.27 -20.02 31.03
N THR A 78 -0.66 -20.02 32.00
CA THR A 78 -0.48 -20.68 33.30
C THR A 78 -1.13 -22.07 33.25
N ARG A 79 -0.37 -23.15 33.46
CA ARG A 79 -0.94 -24.51 33.53
C ARG A 79 -1.58 -24.74 34.91
N LYS A 80 -2.65 -25.54 35.00
CA LYS A 80 -3.19 -26.07 36.28
C LYS A 80 -2.03 -26.76 37.04
N GLY A 81 -1.38 -26.05 37.98
CA GLY A 81 -0.11 -26.46 38.62
C GLY A 81 1.05 -25.44 38.61
N LYS A 82 0.78 -24.12 38.64
CA LYS A 82 1.70 -22.98 38.89
C LYS A 82 2.82 -22.64 37.90
N ASN A 83 3.25 -23.52 36.99
CA ASN A 83 4.31 -23.16 36.03
C ASN A 83 3.75 -22.41 34.81
N LYS A 84 4.30 -21.21 34.54
CA LYS A 84 4.03 -20.41 33.33
C LYS A 84 4.81 -20.96 32.13
N LYS A 85 4.21 -21.00 30.94
CA LYS A 85 4.85 -21.45 29.69
C LYS A 85 4.48 -20.52 28.53
N TRP A 86 5.47 -20.19 27.71
CA TRP A 86 5.29 -19.52 26.43
C TRP A 86 4.77 -20.49 25.37
N ILE A 87 3.70 -20.11 24.68
CA ILE A 87 3.07 -20.92 23.64
C ILE A 87 3.00 -20.08 22.36
N PRO A 88 3.58 -20.55 21.24
CA PRO A 88 3.49 -19.83 19.98
C PRO A 88 2.04 -19.83 19.47
N ILE A 89 1.67 -18.76 18.78
CA ILE A 89 0.34 -18.57 18.20
C ILE A 89 0.46 -18.02 16.78
N PHE A 90 -0.34 -18.58 15.87
CA PHE A 90 -0.59 -18.00 14.56
C PHE A 90 -1.84 -17.12 14.71
N LEU A 91 -1.75 -15.84 14.34
CA LEU A 91 -2.88 -14.92 14.51
C LEU A 91 -3.91 -15.21 13.43
N LYS A 92 -5.14 -15.50 13.83
CA LYS A 92 -6.29 -15.84 12.99
C LYS A 92 -7.37 -14.83 13.35
N GLY A 93 -7.36 -13.71 12.64
CA GLY A 93 -8.08 -12.53 13.07
C GLY A 93 -9.15 -12.08 12.10
N VAL A 94 -9.96 -11.14 12.57
CA VAL A 94 -10.91 -10.37 11.77
C VAL A 94 -10.78 -8.89 12.11
N ASN A 95 -10.88 -8.05 11.08
CA ASN A 95 -10.98 -6.60 11.23
C ASN A 95 -12.39 -6.20 11.64
N LEU A 96 -12.49 -5.38 12.68
CA LEU A 96 -13.76 -4.94 13.22
C LEU A 96 -14.12 -3.53 12.71
N GLY A 97 -14.74 -3.49 11.53
CA GLY A 97 -15.61 -2.39 11.12
C GLY A 97 -16.84 -2.32 12.03
N VAL A 98 -17.32 -1.10 12.28
CA VAL A 98 -18.39 -0.84 13.27
C VAL A 98 -19.45 0.14 12.76
N ALA A 99 -19.35 0.57 11.51
CA ALA A 99 -20.33 1.47 10.89
C ALA A 99 -21.58 0.66 10.46
N LEU A 100 -22.58 0.64 11.34
CA LEU A 100 -23.88 0.03 11.02
C LEU A 100 -24.56 0.73 9.84
N PRO A 101 -25.48 0.06 9.12
CA PRO A 101 -26.28 0.69 8.07
C PRO A 101 -26.88 2.04 8.51
N GLY A 102 -26.72 3.07 7.67
CA GLY A 102 -27.14 4.44 7.98
C GLY A 102 -26.17 5.26 8.82
N LYS A 103 -25.02 4.70 9.24
CA LYS A 103 -24.03 5.35 10.12
C LYS A 103 -22.67 5.53 9.43
N PHE A 104 -21.96 6.59 9.79
CA PHE A 104 -20.54 6.75 9.47
C PHE A 104 -19.65 5.98 10.47
N PRO A 105 -18.38 5.68 10.13
CA PRO A 105 -17.46 4.97 11.03
C PRO A 105 -17.14 5.72 12.33
N SER A 106 -17.49 7.00 12.43
CA SER A 106 -17.39 7.80 13.65
C SER A 106 -18.65 7.77 14.53
N GLU A 107 -19.74 7.20 14.05
CA GLU A 107 -21.02 7.06 14.76
C GLU A 107 -21.08 5.66 15.41
N PHE A 108 -20.26 5.44 16.44
CA PHE A 108 -20.09 4.12 17.04
C PHE A 108 -21.36 3.57 17.71
N PRO A 109 -21.62 2.25 17.58
CA PRO A 109 -22.63 1.56 18.38
C PRO A 109 -22.37 1.71 19.89
N THR A 110 -23.44 1.77 20.67
CA THR A 110 -23.34 1.94 22.13
C THR A 110 -23.95 0.78 22.91
N GLU A 111 -24.48 -0.23 22.22
CA GLU A 111 -25.07 -1.41 22.83
C GLU A 111 -24.01 -2.45 23.19
N PHE A 112 -23.86 -2.74 24.48
CA PHE A 112 -22.99 -3.83 24.98
C PHE A 112 -23.32 -5.18 24.31
N GLN A 113 -24.61 -5.51 24.19
CA GLN A 113 -25.05 -6.81 23.68
C GLN A 113 -24.64 -7.03 22.23
N LEU A 114 -24.60 -5.98 21.40
CA LEU A 114 -24.15 -6.06 20.01
C LEU A 114 -22.69 -6.53 19.95
N TYR A 115 -21.81 -5.87 20.69
CA TYR A 115 -20.39 -6.25 20.75
C TYR A 115 -20.19 -7.64 21.35
N MET A 116 -20.93 -7.98 22.41
CA MET A 116 -20.86 -9.31 23.01
C MET A 116 -21.27 -10.40 22.00
N ASP A 117 -22.36 -10.18 21.27
CA ASP A 117 -22.86 -11.10 20.25
C ASP A 117 -21.88 -11.28 19.09
N TRP A 118 -21.19 -10.21 18.69
CA TRP A 118 -20.12 -10.27 17.70
C TRP A 118 -18.92 -11.06 18.22
N LEU A 119 -18.40 -10.73 19.41
CA LEU A 119 -17.25 -11.41 20.00
C LEU A 119 -17.51 -12.91 20.20
N VAL A 120 -18.71 -13.29 20.65
CA VAL A 120 -19.11 -14.71 20.74
C VAL A 120 -19.02 -15.41 19.39
N LYS A 121 -19.63 -14.84 18.34
CA LYS A 121 -19.61 -15.44 17.00
C LYS A 121 -18.18 -15.50 16.42
N ILE A 122 -17.36 -14.48 16.65
CA ILE A 122 -15.96 -14.44 16.23
C ILE A 122 -15.15 -15.54 16.94
N GLY A 123 -15.33 -15.71 18.25
CA GLY A 123 -14.69 -16.78 19.02
C GLY A 123 -15.12 -18.18 18.57
N GLU A 124 -16.41 -18.35 18.28
CA GLU A 124 -16.97 -19.60 17.72
C GLU A 124 -16.45 -19.92 16.31
N MET A 125 -15.97 -18.93 15.57
CA MET A 125 -15.27 -19.08 14.28
C MET A 125 -13.82 -19.57 14.46
N ASN A 126 -13.40 -19.91 15.68
CA ASN A 126 -12.00 -20.26 16.02
C ASN A 126 -10.99 -19.13 15.74
N SER A 127 -11.47 -17.89 15.59
CA SER A 127 -10.60 -16.71 15.62
C SER A 127 -9.98 -16.57 17.01
N ASN A 128 -8.77 -16.05 17.07
CA ASN A 128 -8.07 -15.74 18.32
C ASN A 128 -7.71 -14.25 18.44
N VAL A 129 -7.99 -13.45 17.41
CA VAL A 129 -7.67 -12.02 17.38
C VAL A 129 -8.84 -11.24 16.79
N VAL A 130 -9.19 -10.12 17.42
CA VAL A 130 -9.99 -9.05 16.81
C VAL A 130 -9.10 -7.82 16.64
N ARG A 131 -9.11 -7.20 15.46
CA ARG A 131 -8.38 -5.94 15.21
C ARG A 131 -9.37 -4.78 15.18
N THR A 132 -9.05 -3.71 15.90
CA THR A 132 -9.75 -2.42 15.82
C THR A 132 -8.86 -1.41 15.08
N TYR A 133 -9.48 -0.46 14.38
CA TYR A 133 -8.75 0.62 13.68
C TYR A 133 -8.36 1.79 14.59
N THR A 134 -9.17 2.00 15.63
CA THR A 134 -9.11 3.15 16.53
C THR A 134 -9.68 2.78 17.89
N ILE A 135 -9.73 3.74 18.81
CA ILE A 135 -10.41 3.60 20.09
C ILE A 135 -11.92 3.49 19.85
N LEU A 136 -12.52 2.38 20.28
CA LEU A 136 -13.98 2.18 20.28
C LEU A 136 -14.63 2.69 21.59
N PRO A 137 -15.96 2.78 21.70
CA PRO A 137 -16.63 3.19 22.94
C PRO A 137 -16.34 2.26 24.14
N PRO A 138 -16.49 2.74 25.40
CA PRO A 138 -16.22 1.94 26.59
C PRO A 138 -16.90 0.56 26.62
N VAL A 139 -18.14 0.47 26.12
CA VAL A 139 -18.93 -0.77 26.07
C VAL A 139 -18.28 -1.89 25.27
N PHE A 140 -17.43 -1.58 24.27
CA PHE A 140 -16.67 -2.59 23.54
C PHE A 140 -15.63 -3.29 24.43
N TYR A 141 -14.87 -2.50 25.20
CA TYR A 141 -13.84 -3.04 26.10
C TYR A 141 -14.46 -3.80 27.28
N GLU A 142 -15.61 -3.34 27.77
CA GLU A 142 -16.43 -4.08 28.74
C GLU A 142 -16.88 -5.43 28.18
N ALA A 143 -17.38 -5.46 26.94
CA ALA A 143 -17.80 -6.71 26.28
C ALA A 143 -16.61 -7.65 26.03
N LEU A 144 -15.44 -7.12 25.64
CA LEU A 144 -14.22 -7.91 25.48
C LEU A 144 -13.74 -8.53 26.80
N ALA A 145 -13.77 -7.77 27.88
CA ALA A 145 -13.44 -8.27 29.21
C ALA A 145 -14.42 -9.38 29.64
N ASP A 146 -15.73 -9.15 29.49
CA ASP A 146 -16.77 -10.13 29.85
C ASP A 146 -16.70 -11.41 29.00
N TYR A 147 -16.46 -11.28 27.69
CA TYR A 147 -16.19 -12.42 26.81
C TYR A 147 -15.02 -13.26 27.34
N ASN A 148 -13.88 -12.63 27.63
CA ASN A 148 -12.69 -13.36 28.05
C ASN A 148 -12.79 -13.95 29.47
N LEU A 149 -13.66 -13.39 30.33
CA LEU A 149 -14.02 -13.99 31.61
C LEU A 149 -14.89 -15.24 31.41
N LYS A 150 -15.87 -15.21 30.50
CA LYS A 150 -16.78 -16.34 30.23
C LYS A 150 -16.10 -17.46 29.42
N PHE A 151 -15.22 -17.12 28.50
CA PHE A 151 -14.55 -18.05 27.58
C PHE A 151 -13.04 -18.16 27.86
N SER A 152 -12.66 -18.30 29.13
CA SER A 152 -11.25 -18.28 29.57
C SER A 152 -10.33 -19.32 28.91
N ASP A 153 -10.87 -20.43 28.43
CA ASP A 153 -10.10 -21.48 27.73
C ASP A 153 -9.81 -21.15 26.26
N LYS A 154 -10.57 -20.20 25.68
CA LYS A 154 -10.46 -19.72 24.29
C LYS A 154 -10.53 -18.19 24.25
N PRO A 155 -9.52 -17.49 24.81
CA PRO A 155 -9.52 -16.04 24.82
C PRO A 155 -9.44 -15.47 23.40
N LEU A 156 -10.12 -14.34 23.20
CA LEU A 156 -9.94 -13.47 22.05
C LEU A 156 -9.01 -12.34 22.45
N TYR A 157 -7.95 -12.16 21.67
CA TYR A 157 -7.01 -11.07 21.88
C TYR A 157 -7.34 -9.87 20.99
N LEU A 158 -7.06 -8.67 21.49
CA LEU A 158 -7.21 -7.41 20.79
C LEU A 158 -5.88 -7.00 20.15
N LEU A 159 -5.88 -6.78 18.84
CA LEU A 159 -4.86 -6.01 18.15
C LEU A 159 -5.35 -4.57 18.05
N GLN A 160 -4.88 -3.70 18.95
CA GLN A 160 -5.40 -2.34 19.07
C GLN A 160 -4.75 -1.42 18.04
N GLY A 161 -5.54 -0.95 17.07
CA GLY A 161 -5.13 0.08 16.13
C GLY A 161 -5.11 1.47 16.75
N VAL A 162 -4.20 2.32 16.30
CA VAL A 162 -4.14 3.75 16.68
C VAL A 162 -4.20 4.58 15.42
N TRP A 163 -5.34 5.22 15.16
CA TRP A 163 -5.58 5.92 13.91
C TRP A 163 -4.70 7.16 13.74
N ALA A 164 -4.00 7.26 12.61
CA ALA A 164 -3.27 8.46 12.20
C ALA A 164 -4.03 9.19 11.08
N THR A 165 -4.19 10.51 11.21
CA THR A 165 -4.70 11.36 10.12
C THR A 165 -3.56 11.76 9.17
N VAL A 166 -3.87 12.24 7.97
CA VAL A 166 -2.85 12.82 7.08
C VAL A 166 -2.53 14.26 7.55
N PRO A 167 -1.25 14.64 7.72
CA PRO A 167 -0.88 16.01 8.08
C PRO A 167 -1.21 16.99 6.94
N LYS A 168 -1.65 18.20 7.27
CA LYS A 168 -2.08 19.22 6.28
C LYS A 168 -0.99 19.59 5.26
N ASN A 169 0.27 19.57 5.68
CA ASN A 169 1.44 19.86 4.84
C ASN A 169 2.11 18.59 4.30
N HIS A 170 1.52 17.41 4.51
CA HIS A 170 2.07 16.11 4.12
C HIS A 170 3.45 15.78 4.75
N ASP A 171 3.84 16.47 5.83
CA ASP A 171 5.08 16.20 6.57
C ASP A 171 4.76 15.60 7.94
N TYR A 172 5.00 14.29 8.08
CA TYR A 172 4.74 13.56 9.32
C TYR A 172 5.67 13.99 10.47
N LEU A 173 6.83 14.57 10.18
CA LEU A 173 7.78 15.06 11.21
C LEU A 173 7.39 16.41 11.81
N ASN A 174 6.33 17.05 11.30
CA ASN A 174 5.81 18.27 11.89
C ASN A 174 5.55 18.10 13.39
N GLU A 175 5.98 19.07 14.20
CA GLU A 175 5.98 18.96 15.66
C GLU A 175 4.57 18.91 16.27
N ASP A 176 3.61 19.66 15.72
CA ASP A 176 2.23 19.68 16.18
C ASP A 176 1.54 18.36 15.86
N TYR A 177 1.67 17.91 14.62
CA TYR A 177 1.15 16.62 14.19
C TYR A 177 1.74 15.45 15.00
N THR A 178 3.06 15.48 15.20
CA THR A 178 3.77 14.47 16.02
C THR A 178 3.27 14.46 17.46
N TYR A 179 2.99 15.63 18.04
CA TYR A 179 2.42 15.73 19.38
C TYR A 179 1.01 15.14 19.44
N ASP A 180 0.16 15.49 18.47
CA ASP A 180 -1.22 15.00 18.41
C ASP A 180 -1.30 13.49 18.26
N PHE A 181 -0.45 12.90 17.40
CA PHE A 181 -0.41 11.45 17.25
C PHE A 181 0.13 10.73 18.50
N LYS A 182 1.14 11.29 19.18
CA LYS A 182 1.56 10.78 20.50
C LYS A 182 0.44 10.85 21.54
N SER A 183 -0.39 11.90 21.50
CA SER A 183 -1.56 11.97 22.38
C SER A 183 -2.55 10.85 22.08
N GLU A 184 -2.78 10.53 20.80
CA GLU A 184 -3.65 9.41 20.42
C GLU A 184 -3.09 8.06 20.89
N ILE A 185 -1.77 7.83 20.73
CA ILE A 185 -1.09 6.63 21.25
C ILE A 185 -1.28 6.50 22.76
N LYS A 186 -1.06 7.60 23.49
CA LYS A 186 -1.25 7.65 24.93
C LYS A 186 -2.70 7.31 25.30
N ASP A 187 -3.67 7.93 24.66
CA ASP A 187 -5.09 7.71 24.94
C ASP A 187 -5.49 6.25 24.67
N ALA A 188 -4.98 5.64 23.59
CA ALA A 188 -5.22 4.23 23.30
C ALA A 188 -4.64 3.30 24.38
N ILE A 189 -3.40 3.56 24.82
CA ILE A 189 -2.79 2.78 25.92
C ILE A 189 -3.59 2.96 27.22
N ASP A 190 -3.95 4.19 27.59
CA ASP A 190 -4.74 4.45 28.80
C ASP A 190 -6.10 3.73 28.77
N VAL A 191 -6.74 3.66 27.60
CA VAL A 191 -7.99 2.92 27.40
C VAL A 191 -7.78 1.42 27.62
N ILE A 192 -6.73 0.82 27.05
CA ILE A 192 -6.41 -0.60 27.22
C ILE A 192 -6.22 -0.98 28.69
N HIS A 193 -5.63 -0.08 29.49
CA HIS A 193 -5.40 -0.27 30.93
C HIS A 193 -6.59 0.15 31.80
N GLY A 194 -7.74 0.49 31.22
CA GLY A 194 -8.93 0.89 31.97
C GLY A 194 -8.72 2.15 32.83
N ASN A 195 -7.89 3.08 32.34
CA ASN A 195 -7.49 4.28 33.07
C ASN A 195 -7.57 5.54 32.19
N ALA A 196 -8.65 5.67 31.42
CA ALA A 196 -8.87 6.82 30.53
C ALA A 196 -10.22 7.51 30.76
N VAL A 197 -10.21 8.83 30.64
CA VAL A 197 -11.42 9.66 30.52
C VAL A 197 -11.26 10.52 29.27
N LEU A 198 -11.95 10.15 28.19
CA LEU A 198 -11.85 10.82 26.91
C LEU A 198 -13.03 11.78 26.72
N LYS A 199 -12.73 13.05 26.48
CA LYS A 199 -13.74 14.09 26.18
C LYS A 199 -14.32 13.88 24.78
N LYS A 200 -15.59 14.26 24.58
CA LYS A 200 -16.23 14.25 23.26
C LYS A 200 -15.44 15.11 22.27
N LYS A 201 -15.06 14.50 21.14
CA LYS A 201 -14.45 15.17 19.99
C LYS A 201 -15.13 14.64 18.71
N PRO A 202 -15.38 15.48 17.70
CA PRO A 202 -15.91 15.01 16.43
C PRO A 202 -15.03 13.88 15.86
N GLY A 203 -15.66 12.81 15.39
CA GLY A 203 -14.94 11.69 14.79
C GLY A 203 -14.33 10.68 15.75
N LYS A 204 -14.41 10.86 17.08
CA LYS A 204 -13.73 10.02 18.07
C LYS A 204 -14.66 9.48 19.15
N ALA A 205 -14.36 8.27 19.63
CA ALA A 205 -15.02 7.70 20.78
C ALA A 205 -14.70 8.51 22.05
N SER A 206 -15.63 8.49 23.01
CA SER A 206 -15.50 9.24 24.26
C SER A 206 -16.19 8.49 25.40
N GLY A 207 -15.86 8.85 26.64
CA GLY A 207 -16.41 8.21 27.82
C GLY A 207 -15.36 7.92 28.87
N VAL A 208 -15.78 7.16 29.88
CA VAL A 208 -14.94 6.71 31.00
C VAL A 208 -14.61 5.24 30.77
N TYR A 209 -13.33 4.92 30.62
CA TYR A 209 -12.85 3.56 30.37
C TYR A 209 -12.28 3.01 31.67
N VAL A 210 -12.93 1.99 32.22
CA VAL A 210 -12.56 1.36 33.52
C VAL A 210 -12.21 -0.12 33.41
N SER A 211 -12.39 -0.71 32.23
CA SER A 211 -12.11 -2.12 31.98
C SER A 211 -10.66 -2.30 31.53
N ASP A 212 -9.82 -2.85 32.41
CA ASP A 212 -8.46 -3.25 32.06
C ASP A 212 -8.50 -4.53 31.21
N VAL A 213 -8.21 -4.35 29.92
CA VAL A 213 -8.12 -5.43 28.93
C VAL A 213 -6.68 -5.70 28.51
N SER A 214 -5.67 -5.13 29.19
CA SER A 214 -4.26 -5.25 28.82
C SER A 214 -3.80 -6.71 28.66
N LYS A 215 -4.24 -7.61 29.55
CA LYS A 215 -3.95 -9.06 29.45
C LYS A 215 -4.55 -9.76 28.24
N TYR A 216 -5.48 -9.10 27.56
CA TYR A 216 -6.12 -9.55 26.34
C TYR A 216 -5.72 -8.71 25.13
N THR A 217 -4.83 -7.73 25.25
CA THR A 217 -4.32 -6.97 24.11
C THR A 217 -3.01 -7.60 23.63
N ILE A 218 -2.99 -8.19 22.44
CA ILE A 218 -1.79 -8.90 21.96
C ILE A 218 -0.70 -7.96 21.47
N ALA A 219 -1.07 -6.79 20.93
CA ALA A 219 -0.16 -5.78 20.39
C ALA A 219 -0.87 -4.46 20.06
N TYR A 220 -0.06 -3.41 19.85
CA TYR A 220 -0.49 -2.12 19.30
C TYR A 220 -0.02 -1.95 17.86
N LEU A 221 -0.92 -1.51 16.98
CA LEU A 221 -0.64 -1.24 15.57
C LEU A 221 -0.87 0.24 15.25
N LEU A 222 0.21 0.96 14.99
CA LEU A 222 0.20 2.41 14.81
C LEU A 222 -0.12 2.82 13.38
N GLY A 223 -1.02 3.78 13.22
CA GLY A 223 -1.32 4.43 11.96
C GLY A 223 -2.33 3.71 11.07
N ARG A 224 -2.36 4.16 9.82
CA ARG A 224 -3.14 3.62 8.70
C ARG A 224 -2.20 3.40 7.51
N GLU A 225 -2.75 3.06 6.35
CA GLU A 225 -2.02 3.10 5.07
C GLU A 225 -1.45 4.51 4.83
N TRP A 226 -0.13 4.62 4.77
CA TRP A 226 0.58 5.88 4.54
C TRP A 226 0.64 6.17 3.04
N GLU A 227 0.21 7.37 2.64
CA GLU A 227 0.25 7.77 1.23
C GLU A 227 1.70 7.91 0.73
N PRO A 228 2.11 7.23 -0.37
CA PRO A 228 3.48 7.30 -0.90
C PRO A 228 3.97 8.73 -1.12
N LYS A 229 3.09 9.62 -1.60
CA LYS A 229 3.42 11.02 -1.80
C LYS A 229 3.71 11.76 -0.49
N GLY A 230 2.96 11.46 0.57
CA GLY A 230 3.23 12.01 1.90
C GLY A 230 4.55 11.52 2.49
N VAL A 231 4.90 10.26 2.24
CA VAL A 231 6.20 9.71 2.63
C VAL A 231 7.34 10.39 1.86
N GLU A 232 7.21 10.58 0.54
CA GLU A 232 8.19 11.29 -0.27
C GLU A 232 8.42 12.72 0.24
N ILE A 233 7.35 13.48 0.48
CA ILE A 233 7.43 14.86 0.98
C ILE A 233 8.11 14.91 2.35
N THR A 234 7.75 14.00 3.26
CA THR A 234 8.39 13.89 4.58
C THR A 234 9.89 13.59 4.45
N ASN A 235 10.26 12.69 3.53
CA ASN A 235 11.64 12.30 3.29
C ASN A 235 12.49 13.42 2.67
N GLN A 236 11.91 14.22 1.77
CA GLN A 236 12.59 15.35 1.11
C GLN A 236 12.71 16.57 2.01
N SER A 237 11.71 16.83 2.86
CA SER A 237 11.66 18.03 3.71
C SER A 237 12.58 17.95 4.94
N ASN A 238 13.16 16.77 5.22
CA ASN A 238 13.86 16.50 6.48
C ASN A 238 15.22 15.83 6.26
N SER A 239 16.21 16.22 7.08
CA SER A 239 17.60 15.72 7.00
C SER A 239 17.98 14.67 8.04
N ILE A 240 17.07 14.33 8.97
CA ILE A 240 17.34 13.30 9.99
C ILE A 240 17.50 11.92 9.34
N ARG A 241 18.50 11.15 9.76
CA ARG A 241 18.85 9.84 9.17
C ARG A 241 19.09 8.72 10.18
N SER A 242 19.06 9.00 11.47
CA SER A 242 19.22 8.00 12.53
C SER A 242 18.45 8.38 13.79
N PHE A 243 18.12 7.38 14.59
CA PHE A 243 17.44 7.54 15.88
C PHE A 243 17.80 6.39 16.80
N ASN A 244 18.43 6.70 17.93
CA ASN A 244 18.79 5.73 18.97
C ASN A 244 17.94 6.04 20.22
N GLY A 245 16.71 5.53 20.24
CA GLY A 245 15.80 5.64 21.38
C GLY A 245 16.11 4.60 22.46
N GLU A 246 15.40 4.69 23.59
CA GLU A 246 15.58 3.77 24.71
C GLU A 246 15.08 2.36 24.41
N PHE A 247 14.06 2.23 23.56
CA PHE A 247 13.39 0.97 23.20
C PHE A 247 13.59 0.59 21.73
N ILE A 248 13.63 1.58 20.83
CA ILE A 248 13.75 1.39 19.38
C ILE A 248 14.96 2.16 18.85
N SER A 249 15.68 1.53 17.93
CA SER A 249 16.89 2.05 17.29
C SER A 249 16.79 1.90 15.78
N VAL A 250 17.08 2.96 15.05
CA VAL A 250 17.26 3.00 13.59
C VAL A 250 18.62 3.65 13.35
N PRO A 251 19.71 2.87 13.25
CA PRO A 251 21.06 3.41 13.04
C PRO A 251 21.21 4.17 11.72
N GLU A 252 20.44 3.78 10.70
CA GLU A 252 20.33 4.44 9.39
C GLU A 252 18.94 4.21 8.81
N GLY A 253 18.28 5.27 8.34
CA GLY A 253 16.96 5.21 7.72
C GLY A 253 16.49 6.56 7.16
N THR A 254 15.32 6.56 6.53
CA THR A 254 14.65 7.74 6.00
C THR A 254 13.95 8.56 7.10
N PRO A 255 13.67 9.86 6.90
CA PRO A 255 12.91 10.66 7.86
C PRO A 255 11.58 10.05 8.29
N MET A 256 10.83 9.44 7.37
CA MET A 256 9.59 8.73 7.69
C MET A 256 9.84 7.56 8.64
N GLU A 257 10.84 6.72 8.36
CA GLU A 257 11.20 5.59 9.24
C GLU A 257 11.66 6.09 10.62
N ILE A 258 12.39 7.19 10.68
CA ILE A 258 12.77 7.82 11.96
C ILE A 258 11.55 8.31 12.73
N TRP A 259 10.57 8.90 12.06
CA TRP A 259 9.33 9.33 12.71
C TRP A 259 8.55 8.14 13.29
N LEU A 260 8.36 7.07 12.50
CA LEU A 260 7.72 5.83 12.95
C LEU A 260 8.45 5.22 14.15
N ALA A 261 9.79 5.18 14.11
CA ALA A 261 10.60 4.67 15.21
C ALA A 261 10.43 5.48 16.49
N LYS A 262 10.31 6.82 16.37
CA LYS A 262 9.98 7.70 17.50
C LYS A 262 8.59 7.40 18.07
N MET A 263 7.61 7.04 17.24
CA MET A 263 6.25 6.73 17.70
C MET A 263 6.20 5.38 18.43
N MET A 264 6.85 4.36 17.88
CA MET A 264 7.01 3.05 18.54
C MET A 264 7.77 3.18 19.87
N ASN A 265 8.86 3.95 19.90
CA ASN A 265 9.61 4.22 21.13
C ASN A 265 8.75 4.92 22.17
N PHE A 266 7.94 5.90 21.75
CA PHE A 266 7.02 6.60 22.65
C PHE A 266 5.97 5.65 23.24
N ALA A 267 5.35 4.79 22.43
CA ALA A 267 4.35 3.82 22.90
C ALA A 267 4.92 2.90 24.00
N LEU A 268 6.07 2.27 23.72
CA LEU A 268 6.75 1.37 24.67
C LEU A 268 7.18 2.11 25.94
N LYS A 269 7.72 3.33 25.80
CA LYS A 269 8.18 4.13 26.94
C LYS A 269 7.02 4.57 27.82
N TYR A 270 5.93 5.04 27.22
CA TYR A 270 4.75 5.47 27.97
C TYR A 270 4.13 4.31 28.76
N GLU A 271 3.87 3.18 28.10
CA GLU A 271 3.27 2.02 28.76
C GLU A 271 4.18 1.45 29.87
N THR A 272 5.48 1.37 29.61
CA THR A 272 6.45 0.89 30.60
C THR A 272 6.47 1.79 31.84
N LEU A 273 6.53 3.11 31.67
CA LEU A 273 6.64 4.05 32.79
C LEU A 273 5.33 4.15 33.57
N GLN A 274 4.21 4.26 32.87
CA GLN A 274 2.91 4.50 33.48
C GLN A 274 2.30 3.24 34.09
N TYR A 275 2.38 2.11 33.37
CA TYR A 275 1.66 0.89 33.73
C TYR A 275 2.57 -0.26 34.14
N ARG A 276 3.90 -0.15 33.94
CA ARG A 276 4.84 -1.28 34.11
C ARG A 276 4.32 -2.50 33.35
N ASN A 277 3.97 -2.29 32.09
CA ASN A 277 3.57 -3.31 31.15
C ASN A 277 4.26 -3.02 29.81
N GLN A 278 4.41 -4.02 28.96
CA GLN A 278 4.80 -3.83 27.57
C GLN A 278 4.00 -4.79 26.69
N HIS A 279 3.51 -4.26 25.58
CA HIS A 279 3.03 -5.04 24.45
C HIS A 279 3.98 -4.91 23.24
N PRO A 280 4.04 -5.92 22.36
CA PRO A 280 4.62 -5.73 21.03
C PRO A 280 3.96 -4.54 20.33
N VAL A 281 4.77 -3.74 19.62
CA VAL A 281 4.31 -2.59 18.85
C VAL A 281 4.80 -2.68 17.41
N SER A 282 3.97 -2.23 16.48
CA SER A 282 4.29 -2.07 15.07
C SER A 282 3.54 -0.87 14.49
N PHE A 283 3.67 -0.64 13.19
CA PHE A 283 2.88 0.31 12.43
C PHE A 283 2.27 -0.39 11.21
N VAL A 284 1.17 0.16 10.69
CA VAL A 284 0.57 -0.33 9.44
C VAL A 284 1.52 -0.01 8.29
N ASN A 285 1.82 -0.99 7.44
CA ASN A 285 2.35 -0.74 6.11
C ASN A 285 1.42 -1.38 5.06
N TRP A 286 1.67 -1.13 3.78
CA TRP A 286 0.88 -1.64 2.68
C TRP A 286 1.71 -1.70 1.40
N LEU A 287 1.18 -2.38 0.41
CA LEU A 287 1.80 -2.66 -0.89
C LEU A 287 2.56 -1.47 -1.52
N PRO A 288 1.97 -0.27 -1.73
CA PRO A 288 2.68 0.90 -2.29
C PRO A 288 3.93 1.40 -1.54
N LEU A 289 4.21 0.88 -0.34
CA LEU A 289 5.39 1.22 0.45
C LEU A 289 6.12 -0.05 0.91
N ASP A 290 5.89 -1.16 0.22
CA ASP A 290 6.61 -2.40 0.46
C ASP A 290 8.11 -2.22 0.17
N PRO A 291 8.96 -3.12 0.67
CA PRO A 291 10.42 -2.99 0.56
C PRO A 291 10.99 -3.44 -0.80
N MET A 292 10.13 -3.71 -1.79
CA MET A 292 10.50 -4.04 -3.15
C MET A 292 10.27 -2.82 -4.07
N TYR A 293 10.84 -2.88 -5.27
CA TYR A 293 10.51 -1.95 -6.35
C TYR A 293 9.90 -2.72 -7.52
N HIS A 294 9.01 -2.06 -8.26
CA HIS A 294 8.12 -2.68 -9.24
C HIS A 294 8.23 -2.00 -10.60
N ASN A 295 8.82 -2.68 -11.58
CA ASN A 295 9.02 -2.11 -12.91
C ASN A 295 7.73 -2.01 -13.73
N SER A 296 6.70 -2.81 -13.41
CA SER A 296 5.38 -2.68 -14.01
C SER A 296 4.58 -1.48 -13.49
N GLU A 297 4.98 -0.89 -12.36
CA GLU A 297 4.35 0.31 -11.81
C GLU A 297 5.04 1.56 -12.36
N PHE A 298 4.39 2.17 -13.34
CA PHE A 298 4.85 3.40 -13.96
C PHE A 298 3.64 4.15 -14.54
N ILE A 299 3.48 5.41 -14.15
CA ILE A 299 2.38 6.25 -14.61
C ILE A 299 2.99 7.50 -15.25
N GLU A 300 2.83 7.61 -16.56
CA GLU A 300 3.44 8.67 -17.36
C GLU A 300 2.48 9.86 -17.61
N ASN A 301 1.20 9.73 -17.25
CA ASN A 301 0.13 10.60 -17.76
C ASN A 301 -0.62 11.37 -16.66
N GLU A 302 -0.52 12.71 -16.71
CA GLU A 302 -1.26 13.64 -15.84
C GLU A 302 -2.79 13.62 -16.04
N LYS A 303 -3.29 13.11 -17.18
CA LYS A 303 -4.74 13.00 -17.46
C LYS A 303 -5.44 11.96 -16.59
N VAL A 304 -4.70 10.99 -16.05
CA VAL A 304 -5.26 9.94 -15.20
C VAL A 304 -5.07 10.38 -13.75
N ARG A 305 -6.16 10.48 -12.98
CA ARG A 305 -6.12 10.65 -11.51
C ARG A 305 -5.63 9.34 -10.86
N GLU A 306 -4.39 8.98 -11.11
CA GLU A 306 -3.68 7.90 -10.46
C GLU A 306 -2.29 8.37 -10.08
N TYR A 307 -1.84 7.90 -8.93
CA TYR A 307 -0.50 8.18 -8.47
C TYR A 307 0.36 6.95 -8.72
N ASP A 308 1.61 7.22 -9.06
CA ASP A 308 2.66 6.21 -9.02
C ASP A 308 2.73 5.58 -7.63
N ASN A 309 2.43 4.29 -7.54
CA ASN A 309 2.40 3.57 -6.27
C ASN A 309 3.79 3.04 -5.85
N ASP A 310 4.85 3.24 -6.64
CA ASP A 310 6.22 2.73 -6.38
C ASP A 310 7.24 3.88 -6.25
N LEU A 311 6.88 4.90 -5.46
CA LEU A 311 7.68 6.13 -5.26
C LEU A 311 8.75 5.97 -4.19
N GLU A 312 8.38 5.44 -3.02
CA GLU A 312 9.22 5.33 -1.82
C GLU A 312 8.98 3.97 -1.16
N VAL A 313 9.88 3.55 -0.27
CA VAL A 313 9.78 2.30 0.48
C VAL A 313 9.84 2.57 1.98
N VAL A 314 9.16 1.75 2.78
CA VAL A 314 9.30 1.76 4.25
C VAL A 314 9.68 0.35 4.71
N ASP A 315 10.92 0.19 5.18
CA ASP A 315 11.50 -1.13 5.39
C ASP A 315 11.64 -1.48 6.88
N PHE A 316 10.87 -2.47 7.34
CA PHE A 316 10.96 -2.98 8.72
C PHE A 316 12.36 -3.53 9.08
N ARG A 317 13.26 -3.77 8.12
CA ARG A 317 14.67 -4.16 8.37
C ARG A 317 15.50 -3.07 9.03
N HIS A 318 15.14 -1.81 8.87
CA HIS A 318 15.85 -0.69 9.50
C HIS A 318 15.53 -0.54 11.00
N PHE A 319 14.42 -1.12 11.46
CA PHE A 319 13.96 -1.02 12.84
C PHE A 319 14.59 -2.09 13.72
N ASN A 320 15.27 -1.66 14.77
CA ASN A 320 15.86 -2.53 15.77
C ASN A 320 15.27 -2.21 17.14
N TYR A 321 15.22 -3.18 18.04
CA TYR A 321 14.81 -3.00 19.42
C TYR A 321 15.98 -3.22 20.38
N THR A 322 15.98 -2.50 21.49
CA THR A 322 16.99 -2.59 22.55
C THR A 322 16.69 -3.73 23.53
N SER A 323 17.62 -4.00 24.45
CA SER A 323 17.39 -4.93 25.55
C SER A 323 16.21 -4.52 26.47
N LEU A 324 15.81 -3.24 26.47
CA LEU A 324 14.69 -2.75 27.27
C LEU A 324 13.32 -3.15 26.70
N THR A 325 13.27 -3.46 25.40
CA THR A 325 12.08 -3.97 24.72
C THR A 325 11.99 -5.47 24.92
N LYS A 326 11.25 -5.90 25.94
CA LYS A 326 11.14 -7.33 26.32
C LYS A 326 10.15 -8.10 25.44
N THR A 327 9.32 -7.40 24.67
CA THR A 327 8.27 -7.94 23.82
C THR A 327 8.74 -8.24 22.39
N GLY A 328 9.71 -7.49 21.87
CA GLY A 328 10.10 -7.51 20.45
C GLY A 328 9.15 -6.67 19.57
N ILE A 329 9.40 -6.71 18.25
CA ILE A 329 8.61 -6.00 17.23
C ILE A 329 8.16 -6.97 16.13
N TYR A 330 7.17 -6.57 15.33
CA TYR A 330 6.62 -7.37 14.22
C TYR A 330 6.35 -6.47 13.00
N ALA A 331 6.24 -7.07 11.81
CA ALA A 331 5.83 -6.39 10.60
C ALA A 331 4.33 -6.61 10.34
N ALA A 332 3.63 -5.58 9.87
CA ALA A 332 2.21 -5.64 9.57
C ALA A 332 1.93 -4.97 8.22
N TYR A 333 1.31 -5.72 7.31
CA TYR A 333 0.97 -5.25 5.96
C TYR A 333 -0.51 -5.44 5.67
N HIS A 334 -1.14 -4.45 5.04
CA HIS A 334 -2.34 -4.68 4.24
C HIS A 334 -1.90 -5.20 2.88
N ALA A 335 -2.40 -6.38 2.49
CA ALA A 335 -2.00 -7.05 1.26
C ALA A 335 -3.22 -7.65 0.53
N TYR A 336 -3.69 -6.98 -0.53
CA TYR A 336 -4.81 -7.42 -1.36
C TYR A 336 -4.32 -8.10 -2.65
N PRO A 337 -5.02 -9.11 -3.20
CA PRO A 337 -4.52 -9.90 -4.34
C PRO A 337 -4.76 -9.24 -5.72
N TYR A 338 -5.29 -8.01 -5.75
CA TYR A 338 -5.72 -7.33 -6.98
C TYR A 338 -5.15 -5.94 -7.17
N TYR A 339 -4.64 -5.27 -6.14
CA TYR A 339 -4.14 -3.90 -6.25
C TYR A 339 -2.96 -3.67 -5.29
N PRO A 340 -1.89 -2.96 -5.72
CA PRO A 340 -1.67 -2.45 -7.07
C PRO A 340 -1.42 -3.56 -8.11
N ASP A 341 -1.55 -3.22 -9.39
CA ASP A 341 -1.53 -4.20 -10.49
C ASP A 341 -0.21 -4.97 -10.58
N TYR A 342 0.89 -4.42 -10.06
CA TYR A 342 2.21 -5.06 -10.10
C TYR A 342 2.21 -6.46 -9.46
N ILE A 343 1.28 -6.78 -8.56
CA ILE A 343 1.17 -8.11 -7.95
C ILE A 343 1.05 -9.19 -9.04
N TYR A 344 0.37 -8.88 -10.16
CA TYR A 344 0.21 -9.81 -11.27
C TYR A 344 0.87 -9.35 -12.59
N LEU A 345 1.21 -8.06 -12.72
CA LEU A 345 1.94 -7.56 -13.89
C LEU A 345 3.45 -7.82 -13.82
N ASP A 346 4.03 -7.86 -12.62
CA ASP A 346 5.43 -8.25 -12.49
C ASP A 346 5.61 -9.73 -12.82
N LYS A 347 6.40 -10.01 -13.85
CA LYS A 347 6.67 -11.37 -14.34
C LYS A 347 7.28 -12.31 -13.30
N LYS A 348 7.88 -11.78 -12.23
CA LYS A 348 8.42 -12.59 -11.13
C LYS A 348 7.34 -13.28 -10.30
N TYR A 349 6.09 -12.80 -10.34
CA TYR A 349 4.98 -13.37 -9.56
C TYR A 349 4.05 -14.26 -10.38
N SER A 350 4.08 -14.14 -11.72
CA SER A 350 3.21 -14.90 -12.63
C SER A 350 3.81 -16.19 -13.19
N GLN A 351 5.05 -16.54 -12.80
CA GLN A 351 5.73 -17.72 -13.29
C GLN A 351 5.38 -18.99 -12.49
N ASN A 352 4.84 -19.99 -13.18
CA ASN A 352 4.65 -21.37 -12.69
C ASN A 352 3.61 -21.59 -11.58
N THR A 353 2.63 -20.69 -11.44
CA THR A 353 1.56 -20.78 -10.46
C THR A 353 0.21 -20.41 -11.09
N ASN A 354 -0.89 -20.91 -10.50
CA ASN A 354 -2.25 -20.42 -10.81
C ASN A 354 -2.68 -19.32 -9.81
N ASP A 355 -1.69 -18.61 -9.26
CA ASP A 355 -1.84 -17.64 -8.17
C ASP A 355 -0.61 -16.69 -8.13
N ASN A 356 -0.85 -15.38 -8.14
CA ASN A 356 0.20 -14.36 -8.01
C ASN A 356 0.41 -13.88 -6.57
N TYR A 357 -0.54 -14.15 -5.67
CA TYR A 357 -0.54 -13.67 -4.29
C TYR A 357 0.48 -14.43 -3.44
N LEU A 358 0.56 -15.77 -3.53
CA LEU A 358 1.56 -16.54 -2.80
C LEU A 358 3.01 -16.13 -3.15
N PRO A 359 3.45 -16.06 -4.42
CA PRO A 359 4.80 -15.61 -4.76
C PRO A 359 5.13 -14.20 -4.25
N TYR A 360 4.15 -13.27 -4.30
CA TYR A 360 4.31 -11.94 -3.71
C TYR A 360 4.55 -12.01 -2.19
N LEU A 361 3.73 -12.79 -1.47
CA LEU A 361 3.86 -12.96 -0.03
C LEU A 361 5.19 -13.61 0.36
N GLU A 362 5.72 -14.53 -0.45
CA GLU A 362 7.03 -15.15 -0.24
C GLU A 362 8.16 -14.11 -0.39
N ASP A 363 8.15 -13.26 -1.42
CA ASP A 363 9.13 -12.17 -1.58
C ASP A 363 9.04 -11.18 -0.40
N LEU A 364 7.82 -10.79 0.00
CA LEU A 364 7.61 -9.91 1.15
C LEU A 364 8.10 -10.56 2.47
N LYS A 365 7.84 -11.86 2.67
CA LYS A 365 8.29 -12.57 3.88
C LYS A 365 9.82 -12.68 3.94
N ASP A 366 10.49 -12.84 2.80
CA ASP A 366 11.95 -12.84 2.72
C ASP A 366 12.57 -11.51 3.17
N LYS A 367 11.84 -10.40 3.08
CA LYS A 367 12.25 -9.10 3.65
C LYS A 367 11.96 -8.95 5.14
N CYS A 368 11.30 -9.93 5.77
CA CYS A 368 10.99 -9.95 7.20
C CYS A 368 11.65 -11.13 7.96
N PRO A 369 12.99 -11.31 7.91
CA PRO A 369 13.65 -12.43 8.57
C PRO A 369 13.62 -12.34 10.10
N GLU A 370 13.28 -13.45 10.77
CA GLU A 370 13.16 -13.58 12.23
C GLU A 370 12.22 -12.55 12.89
N MET A 371 11.23 -12.08 12.14
CA MET A 371 10.21 -11.16 12.56
C MET A 371 8.86 -11.65 12.03
N PRO A 372 7.80 -11.72 12.85
CA PRO A 372 6.49 -12.12 12.35
C PRO A 372 6.01 -11.13 11.30
N LEU A 373 5.61 -11.64 10.15
CA LEU A 373 4.87 -10.89 9.13
C LEU A 373 3.38 -11.16 9.34
N ILE A 374 2.62 -10.14 9.73
CA ILE A 374 1.18 -10.22 9.87
C ILE A 374 0.54 -9.57 8.65
N ILE A 375 -0.24 -10.33 7.90
CA ILE A 375 -1.13 -9.72 6.91
C ILE A 375 -2.36 -9.25 7.67
N ALA A 376 -2.37 -7.95 7.99
CA ALA A 376 -3.34 -7.31 8.87
C ALA A 376 -4.66 -7.00 8.16
N GLU A 377 -4.65 -6.99 6.82
CA GLU A 377 -5.84 -6.93 5.96
C GLU A 377 -5.61 -7.72 4.67
N TYR A 378 -6.60 -8.52 4.30
CA TYR A 378 -6.73 -9.21 3.02
C TYR A 378 -8.19 -9.64 2.83
N GLY A 379 -8.58 -9.92 1.59
CA GLY A 379 -9.88 -10.50 1.26
C GLY A 379 -10.37 -10.07 -0.11
N VAL A 380 -11.47 -10.69 -0.56
CA VAL A 380 -12.28 -10.24 -1.69
C VAL A 380 -13.74 -10.04 -1.28
N PRO A 381 -14.51 -9.14 -1.93
CA PRO A 381 -15.90 -8.89 -1.60
C PRO A 381 -16.90 -9.76 -2.38
N SER A 382 -18.09 -9.98 -1.81
CA SER A 382 -19.19 -10.72 -2.44
C SER A 382 -20.15 -9.82 -3.24
N SER A 383 -19.64 -8.77 -3.89
CA SER A 383 -20.44 -7.82 -4.67
C SER A 383 -20.78 -8.38 -6.05
N ARG A 384 -21.81 -7.79 -6.67
CA ARG A 384 -22.09 -7.98 -8.10
C ARG A 384 -21.10 -7.20 -8.96
N GLY A 385 -20.84 -5.93 -8.62
CA GLY A 385 -19.90 -5.08 -9.35
C GLY A 385 -18.44 -5.52 -9.18
N ILE A 386 -17.59 -5.18 -10.15
CA ILE A 386 -16.14 -5.47 -10.18
C ILE A 386 -15.38 -4.16 -10.34
N SER A 387 -14.71 -3.68 -9.28
CA SER A 387 -13.89 -2.46 -9.34
C SER A 387 -12.52 -2.72 -9.94
N HIS A 388 -11.97 -3.93 -9.77
CA HIS A 388 -10.64 -4.27 -10.27
C HIS A 388 -10.55 -5.74 -10.66
N PHE A 389 -10.08 -6.02 -11.87
CA PHE A 389 -9.81 -7.39 -12.33
C PHE A 389 -8.41 -7.85 -11.92
N SER A 390 -8.28 -9.18 -11.82
CA SER A 390 -7.05 -9.91 -11.54
C SER A 390 -7.06 -11.22 -12.34
N PRO A 391 -5.96 -11.66 -12.98
CA PRO A 391 -5.98 -12.76 -13.96
C PRO A 391 -6.51 -14.11 -13.46
N PHE A 392 -6.38 -14.41 -12.17
CA PHE A 392 -6.77 -15.71 -11.58
C PHE A 392 -8.13 -15.70 -10.89
N GLY A 393 -8.95 -14.67 -11.14
CA GLY A 393 -10.29 -14.57 -10.56
C GLY A 393 -10.32 -13.95 -9.15
N PHE A 394 -9.19 -13.48 -8.61
CA PHE A 394 -9.15 -12.75 -7.33
C PHE A 394 -9.52 -11.28 -7.51
N HIS A 395 -10.62 -11.02 -8.22
CA HIS A 395 -11.10 -9.68 -8.52
C HIS A 395 -11.55 -8.96 -7.24
N GLN A 396 -11.48 -7.63 -7.26
CA GLN A 396 -12.17 -6.80 -6.27
C GLN A 396 -13.66 -6.73 -6.63
N GLY A 397 -14.39 -7.78 -6.26
CA GLY A 397 -15.82 -7.95 -6.51
C GLY A 397 -16.16 -8.91 -7.63
N GLY A 398 -17.44 -9.02 -7.96
CA GLY A 398 -17.96 -9.96 -8.96
C GLY A 398 -18.15 -11.38 -8.45
N HIS A 399 -18.01 -11.62 -7.14
CA HIS A 399 -18.11 -12.94 -6.52
C HIS A 399 -19.45 -13.08 -5.80
N ASN A 400 -20.09 -14.24 -5.92
CA ASN A 400 -21.12 -14.61 -4.96
C ASN A 400 -20.50 -15.05 -3.62
N GLU A 401 -21.31 -15.24 -2.58
CA GLU A 401 -20.83 -15.59 -1.23
C GLU A 401 -20.03 -16.91 -1.18
N LYS A 402 -20.35 -17.89 -2.04
CA LYS A 402 -19.62 -19.17 -2.12
C LYS A 402 -18.24 -18.98 -2.76
N GLU A 403 -18.16 -18.17 -3.81
CA GLU A 403 -16.91 -17.80 -4.48
C GLU A 403 -16.02 -16.97 -3.56
N GLN A 404 -16.58 -15.96 -2.88
CA GLN A 404 -15.89 -15.19 -1.84
C GLN A 404 -15.29 -16.11 -0.78
N ALA A 405 -16.09 -17.04 -0.24
CA ALA A 405 -15.63 -17.99 0.76
C ALA A 405 -14.48 -18.87 0.26
N LYS A 406 -14.57 -19.35 -0.98
CA LYS A 406 -13.53 -20.16 -1.62
C LYS A 406 -12.23 -19.37 -1.83
N ILE A 407 -12.31 -18.14 -2.32
CA ILE A 407 -11.14 -17.29 -2.57
C ILE A 407 -10.49 -16.89 -1.24
N ASN A 408 -11.26 -16.40 -0.27
CA ASN A 408 -10.73 -16.01 1.05
C ASN A 408 -10.07 -17.19 1.78
N LYS A 409 -10.56 -18.42 1.57
CA LYS A 409 -9.87 -19.64 2.03
C LYS A 409 -8.48 -19.79 1.39
N ILE A 410 -8.37 -19.65 0.07
CA ILE A 410 -7.11 -19.74 -0.67
C ILE A 410 -6.12 -18.68 -0.16
N LEU A 411 -6.54 -17.41 -0.10
CA LEU A 411 -5.70 -16.30 0.39
C LEU A 411 -5.18 -16.56 1.81
N THR A 412 -6.03 -17.07 2.70
CA THR A 412 -5.63 -17.43 4.07
C THR A 412 -4.60 -18.56 4.09
N GLU A 413 -4.79 -19.58 3.25
CA GLU A 413 -3.83 -20.68 3.09
C GLU A 413 -2.49 -20.18 2.53
N ASP A 414 -2.51 -19.24 1.58
CA ASP A 414 -1.29 -18.70 0.98
C ASP A 414 -0.48 -17.87 1.99
N ILE A 415 -1.15 -17.04 2.80
CA ILE A 415 -0.52 -16.35 3.94
C ILE A 415 0.13 -17.35 4.90
N TYR A 416 -0.57 -18.44 5.20
CA TYR A 416 0.00 -19.49 6.04
C TYR A 416 1.17 -20.23 5.36
N ARG A 417 1.09 -20.53 4.05
CA ARG A 417 2.11 -21.22 3.25
C ARG A 417 3.40 -20.39 3.13
N ALA A 418 3.28 -19.08 2.91
CA ALA A 418 4.39 -18.12 2.87
C ALA A 418 5.16 -17.99 4.21
N ASN A 419 4.73 -18.67 5.28
CA ASN A 419 5.31 -18.60 6.62
C ASN A 419 5.11 -17.23 7.31
N CYS A 420 4.01 -16.54 7.00
CA CYS A 420 3.56 -15.41 7.78
C CYS A 420 3.18 -15.83 9.22
N GLY A 421 3.23 -14.88 10.14
CA GLY A 421 2.88 -15.05 11.56
C GLY A 421 1.38 -14.95 11.84
N GLY A 422 0.59 -14.46 10.89
CA GLY A 422 -0.85 -14.33 11.03
C GLY A 422 -1.57 -13.76 9.81
N ALA A 423 -2.87 -14.01 9.76
CA ALA A 423 -3.82 -13.56 8.75
C ALA A 423 -5.03 -12.93 9.45
N ILE A 424 -5.31 -11.65 9.17
CA ILE A 424 -6.46 -10.92 9.71
C ILE A 424 -7.35 -10.46 8.55
N ILE A 425 -8.49 -11.11 8.41
CA ILE A 425 -9.37 -10.92 7.24
C ILE A 425 -10.15 -9.60 7.35
N PHE A 426 -10.31 -8.92 6.22
CA PHE A 426 -11.16 -7.76 6.04
C PHE A 426 -12.51 -8.24 5.45
N GLU A 427 -13.63 -8.19 6.17
CA GLU A 427 -13.85 -7.69 7.54
C GLU A 427 -15.07 -8.34 8.23
N TRP A 428 -15.41 -7.92 9.46
CA TRP A 428 -16.52 -8.52 10.22
C TRP A 428 -17.92 -8.26 9.63
N ILE A 429 -18.25 -7.02 9.24
CA ILE A 429 -19.59 -6.63 8.76
C ILE A 429 -19.52 -5.96 7.40
N ASP A 430 -20.60 -6.04 6.62
CA ASP A 430 -20.77 -5.17 5.44
C ASP A 430 -20.98 -3.72 5.89
N GLU A 431 -20.20 -2.77 5.36
CA GLU A 431 -20.26 -1.35 5.75
C GLU A 431 -20.77 -0.46 4.60
N TRP A 432 -22.03 -0.01 4.68
CA TRP A 432 -22.73 0.68 3.58
C TRP A 432 -22.23 2.10 3.27
N PHE A 433 -21.43 2.71 4.15
CA PHE A 433 -20.90 4.06 3.89
C PHE A 433 -19.74 4.07 2.90
N LYS A 434 -19.09 2.92 2.66
CA LYS A 434 -17.89 2.80 1.85
C LYS A 434 -18.18 3.02 0.37
N PHE A 435 -17.17 3.47 -0.36
CA PHE A 435 -17.27 3.84 -1.77
C PHE A 435 -15.96 3.57 -2.50
N ASN A 436 -16.07 3.41 -3.83
CA ASN A 436 -14.93 3.26 -4.73
C ASN A 436 -15.14 4.10 -6.00
N TRP A 437 -14.08 4.19 -6.81
CA TRP A 437 -14.04 5.04 -8.01
C TRP A 437 -15.05 4.67 -9.10
N LEU A 438 -15.63 3.47 -9.12
CA LEU A 438 -16.64 3.08 -10.12
C LEU A 438 -18.00 3.71 -9.90
N VAL A 439 -18.33 4.03 -8.64
CA VAL A 439 -19.70 4.42 -8.26
C VAL A 439 -19.74 5.78 -7.56
N MET A 440 -18.63 6.24 -6.99
CA MET A 440 -18.62 7.42 -6.10
C MET A 440 -19.10 8.72 -6.75
N ASP A 441 -18.93 8.86 -8.07
CA ASP A 441 -19.39 10.01 -8.84
C ASP A 441 -20.92 9.98 -9.06
N PHE A 442 -21.51 8.80 -9.07
CA PHE A 442 -22.93 8.57 -9.36
C PHE A 442 -23.80 8.40 -8.10
N GLU A 443 -23.21 8.30 -6.91
CA GLU A 443 -23.90 8.23 -5.62
C GLU A 443 -24.07 9.64 -5.02
N GLN A 444 -25.11 10.36 -5.46
CA GLN A 444 -25.37 11.76 -5.13
C GLN A 444 -26.69 11.94 -4.35
N PRO A 445 -26.73 12.85 -3.34
CA PRO A 445 -25.58 13.58 -2.81
C PRO A 445 -24.69 12.68 -1.94
N GLN A 446 -23.37 12.84 -2.04
CA GLN A 446 -22.39 11.92 -1.47
C GLN A 446 -22.61 11.56 0.01
N HIS A 447 -23.03 12.51 0.84
CA HIS A 447 -23.24 12.30 2.28
C HIS A 447 -24.40 11.35 2.64
N ARG A 448 -25.28 11.01 1.68
CA ARG A 448 -26.42 10.10 1.87
C ARG A 448 -26.12 8.64 1.55
N ARG A 449 -24.97 8.31 0.93
CA ARG A 449 -24.60 6.95 0.49
C ARG A 449 -24.73 5.85 1.55
N LYS A 450 -24.56 6.21 2.83
CA LYS A 450 -24.72 5.30 3.97
C LYS A 450 -26.14 4.74 4.14
N TYR A 451 -27.15 5.31 3.50
CA TYR A 451 -28.54 4.93 3.69
C TYR A 451 -29.00 3.74 2.83
N TRP A 452 -28.21 3.28 1.86
CA TRP A 452 -28.58 2.14 1.03
C TRP A 452 -27.36 1.25 0.78
N HIS A 453 -27.62 0.02 0.35
CA HIS A 453 -26.58 -0.97 0.11
C HIS A 453 -26.39 -1.14 -1.39
N ASN A 454 -25.26 -0.68 -1.90
CA ASN A 454 -24.96 -0.74 -3.33
C ASN A 454 -24.22 -2.04 -3.68
N MET A 455 -24.92 -2.97 -4.33
CA MET A 455 -24.34 -4.24 -4.77
C MET A 455 -23.39 -4.11 -5.96
N GLU A 456 -23.39 -2.96 -6.66
CA GLU A 456 -22.38 -2.61 -7.67
C GLU A 456 -21.08 -2.06 -7.04
N ASN A 457 -21.04 -1.90 -5.70
CA ASN A 457 -19.91 -1.36 -4.96
C ASN A 457 -19.19 -2.46 -4.15
N PRO A 458 -18.06 -2.99 -4.63
CA PRO A 458 -17.21 -3.94 -3.91
C PRO A 458 -16.91 -3.57 -2.44
N GLU A 459 -16.65 -2.30 -2.15
CA GLU A 459 -16.23 -1.85 -0.81
C GLU A 459 -17.28 -2.04 0.27
N GLN A 460 -18.56 -2.17 -0.09
CA GLN A 460 -19.64 -2.39 0.88
C GLN A 460 -19.87 -3.87 1.20
N ASN A 461 -19.13 -4.80 0.59
CA ASN A 461 -19.49 -6.23 0.50
C ASN A 461 -18.42 -7.21 1.00
N PHE A 462 -17.48 -6.77 1.84
CA PHE A 462 -16.42 -7.61 2.41
C PHE A 462 -16.85 -8.44 3.62
N GLY A 463 -17.93 -8.07 4.29
CA GLY A 463 -18.30 -8.56 5.61
C GLY A 463 -18.51 -10.07 5.68
N ILE A 464 -18.02 -10.69 6.75
CA ILE A 464 -18.35 -12.07 7.15
C ILE A 464 -19.81 -12.17 7.61
N LEU A 465 -20.30 -11.12 8.26
CA LEU A 465 -21.68 -10.92 8.66
C LEU A 465 -22.34 -9.98 7.64
N ALA A 466 -23.33 -10.48 6.92
CA ALA A 466 -24.15 -9.66 6.04
C ALA A 466 -24.93 -8.63 6.86
N MET A 467 -24.92 -7.39 6.38
CA MET A 467 -25.84 -6.33 6.81
C MET A 467 -26.79 -6.09 5.63
N GLU A 468 -27.97 -6.72 5.66
CA GLU A 468 -28.89 -6.75 4.51
C GLU A 468 -30.33 -6.46 4.95
N ASN A 469 -31.22 -6.12 4.03
CA ASN A 469 -32.64 -5.96 4.31
C ASN A 469 -33.43 -6.67 3.22
N ARG A 470 -33.52 -8.00 3.32
CA ARG A 470 -34.10 -8.81 2.26
C ARG A 470 -35.62 -8.83 2.38
N THR A 471 -36.29 -7.98 1.60
CA THR A 471 -37.77 -7.96 1.56
C THR A 471 -38.37 -8.99 0.60
N LYS A 472 -37.56 -9.48 -0.34
CA LYS A 472 -37.94 -10.47 -1.37
C LYS A 472 -36.83 -11.48 -1.62
N THR A 473 -37.22 -12.72 -1.84
CA THR A 473 -36.34 -13.88 -2.08
C THR A 473 -36.58 -14.41 -3.48
N ILE A 474 -35.54 -14.39 -4.32
CA ILE A 474 -35.61 -14.92 -5.69
C ILE A 474 -35.54 -16.46 -5.64
N ASP A 475 -36.69 -17.12 -5.56
CA ASP A 475 -36.81 -18.58 -5.44
C ASP A 475 -37.97 -19.20 -6.25
N GLY A 476 -38.75 -18.38 -6.95
CA GLY A 476 -39.86 -18.80 -7.81
C GLY A 476 -41.16 -19.08 -7.04
N LYS A 477 -41.25 -18.65 -5.78
CA LYS A 477 -42.46 -18.70 -4.96
C LYS A 477 -43.08 -17.31 -4.83
N THR A 478 -44.23 -17.23 -4.18
CA THR A 478 -44.98 -15.96 -4.03
C THR A 478 -45.31 -15.62 -2.58
N ASP A 479 -44.72 -16.33 -1.62
CA ASP A 479 -45.13 -16.31 -0.21
C ASP A 479 -44.75 -14.99 0.49
N ASP A 480 -43.73 -14.30 -0.03
CA ASP A 480 -43.22 -13.00 0.42
C ASP A 480 -43.77 -11.81 -0.38
N TRP A 481 -44.68 -12.06 -1.33
CA TRP A 481 -45.35 -11.03 -2.12
C TRP A 481 -46.77 -10.76 -1.60
N GLU A 482 -47.20 -9.49 -1.61
CA GLU A 482 -48.51 -9.09 -1.04
C GLU A 482 -49.72 -9.86 -1.63
N ASN A 483 -49.71 -10.13 -2.94
CA ASN A 483 -50.79 -10.85 -3.61
C ASN A 483 -50.24 -11.83 -4.66
N SER A 484 -50.30 -13.13 -4.34
CA SER A 484 -49.83 -14.21 -5.21
C SER A 484 -50.46 -14.17 -6.61
N ASP A 485 -51.71 -13.70 -6.72
CA ASP A 485 -52.53 -13.80 -7.92
C ASP A 485 -52.34 -12.70 -8.96
N LYS A 486 -51.70 -11.60 -8.59
CA LYS A 486 -51.40 -10.53 -9.54
C LYS A 486 -50.38 -11.00 -10.59
N LYS A 487 -50.69 -10.73 -11.87
CA LYS A 487 -49.86 -11.07 -13.05
C LYS A 487 -48.49 -10.39 -13.03
N ILE A 488 -48.42 -9.16 -12.51
CA ILE A 488 -47.18 -8.40 -12.28
C ILE A 488 -47.26 -7.71 -10.92
N GLN A 489 -46.14 -7.69 -10.19
CA GLN A 489 -45.94 -6.91 -8.97
C GLN A 489 -44.52 -6.36 -8.93
N ALA A 490 -44.33 -5.29 -8.16
CA ALA A 490 -43.02 -4.74 -7.84
C ALA A 490 -42.91 -4.48 -6.33
N ASP A 491 -41.69 -4.49 -5.84
CA ASP A 491 -41.33 -4.08 -4.48
C ASP A 491 -39.92 -3.46 -4.51
N ALA A 492 -39.49 -2.85 -3.41
CA ALA A 492 -38.16 -2.29 -3.32
C ALA A 492 -37.65 -2.20 -1.88
N ASP A 493 -36.34 -2.35 -1.71
CA ASP A 493 -35.66 -2.22 -0.42
C ASP A 493 -34.33 -1.44 -0.57
N PRO A 494 -33.55 -1.25 0.51
CA PRO A 494 -32.29 -0.52 0.43
C PRO A 494 -31.25 -1.10 -0.53
N SER A 495 -31.39 -2.34 -1.00
CA SER A 495 -30.41 -2.96 -1.91
C SER A 495 -30.93 -3.04 -3.34
N TYR A 496 -32.22 -3.32 -3.53
CA TYR A 496 -32.76 -3.70 -4.84
C TYR A 496 -34.14 -3.14 -5.15
N PHE A 497 -34.41 -3.03 -6.45
CA PHE A 497 -35.74 -2.96 -7.05
C PHE A 497 -36.17 -4.35 -7.54
N TYR A 498 -37.39 -4.79 -7.21
CA TYR A 498 -37.89 -6.13 -7.51
C TYR A 498 -39.08 -6.12 -8.47
N LEU A 499 -39.19 -7.17 -9.28
CA LEU A 499 -40.33 -7.48 -10.12
C LEU A 499 -40.69 -8.97 -10.04
N LYS A 500 -41.99 -9.27 -9.95
CA LYS A 500 -42.53 -10.63 -10.09
C LYS A 500 -43.55 -10.70 -11.21
N TYR A 501 -43.46 -11.76 -12.01
CA TYR A 501 -44.43 -12.11 -13.02
C TYR A 501 -45.00 -13.49 -12.78
N ARG A 502 -46.30 -13.65 -13.01
CA ARG A 502 -46.96 -14.95 -13.16
C ARG A 502 -47.25 -15.18 -14.63
N LEU A 503 -46.62 -16.20 -15.21
CA LEU A 503 -46.54 -16.42 -16.66
C LEU A 503 -46.99 -17.85 -17.05
N PRO A 504 -48.26 -18.22 -16.86
CA PRO A 504 -48.73 -19.61 -16.98
C PRO A 504 -48.43 -20.23 -18.36
N ASP A 505 -48.52 -19.43 -19.43
CA ASP A 505 -48.33 -19.89 -20.80
C ASP A 505 -46.90 -19.68 -21.34
N PHE A 506 -45.98 -19.14 -20.52
CA PHE A 506 -44.64 -18.78 -20.97
C PHE A 506 -43.67 -19.95 -20.95
N ASP A 507 -42.84 -20.00 -21.99
CA ASP A 507 -41.86 -21.06 -22.21
C ASP A 507 -40.65 -20.51 -22.98
N PHE A 508 -39.47 -20.53 -22.35
CA PHE A 508 -38.23 -20.03 -22.96
C PHE A 508 -37.81 -20.78 -24.23
N SER A 509 -38.34 -21.98 -24.52
CA SER A 509 -38.08 -22.63 -25.81
C SER A 509 -38.81 -21.95 -26.98
N ARG A 510 -39.93 -21.25 -26.69
CA ARG A 510 -40.81 -20.64 -27.71
C ARG A 510 -40.87 -19.12 -27.62
N ASN A 511 -40.56 -18.57 -26.45
CA ASN A 511 -40.80 -17.17 -26.13
C ASN A 511 -39.55 -16.43 -25.67
N ASN A 512 -39.59 -15.11 -25.82
CA ASN A 512 -38.71 -14.16 -25.16
C ASN A 512 -39.56 -13.22 -24.28
N LEU A 513 -38.96 -12.67 -23.22
CA LEU A 513 -39.55 -11.63 -22.39
C LEU A 513 -38.68 -10.38 -22.43
N TYR A 514 -39.27 -9.27 -22.84
CA TYR A 514 -38.65 -7.94 -22.81
C TYR A 514 -39.33 -7.08 -21.77
N ILE A 515 -38.57 -6.34 -20.96
CA ILE A 515 -39.09 -5.42 -19.93
C ILE A 515 -38.45 -4.05 -20.19
N ALA A 516 -39.24 -3.11 -20.68
CA ALA A 516 -38.86 -1.72 -20.89
C ALA A 516 -39.26 -0.88 -19.66
N ILE A 517 -38.31 -0.10 -19.14
CA ILE A 517 -38.46 0.69 -17.91
C ILE A 517 -38.21 2.17 -18.25
N ASP A 518 -39.26 2.96 -18.07
CA ASP A 518 -39.24 4.42 -17.96
C ASP A 518 -39.00 4.73 -16.48
N THR A 519 -37.83 5.27 -16.18
CA THR A 519 -37.36 5.58 -14.82
C THR A 519 -37.59 7.03 -14.44
N TYR A 520 -37.76 7.90 -15.43
CA TYR A 520 -37.81 9.34 -15.28
C TYR A 520 -38.59 9.99 -16.43
N ASP A 521 -38.92 11.29 -16.29
CA ASP A 521 -39.64 12.15 -17.24
C ASP A 521 -39.97 11.49 -18.59
N LYS A 522 -41.27 11.21 -18.79
CA LYS A 522 -41.79 10.53 -20.00
C LYS A 522 -41.35 11.11 -21.34
N SER A 523 -40.87 12.36 -21.39
CA SER A 523 -40.38 13.03 -22.60
C SER A 523 -38.90 12.76 -22.90
N LYS A 524 -38.13 12.28 -21.92
CA LYS A 524 -36.75 11.83 -22.03
C LYS A 524 -36.70 10.31 -22.17
N GLY A 525 -35.58 9.77 -22.66
CA GLY A 525 -35.40 8.35 -22.98
C GLY A 525 -35.82 8.01 -24.42
N ASP A 526 -35.60 6.76 -24.82
CA ASP A 526 -35.90 6.31 -26.18
C ASP A 526 -37.38 5.92 -26.34
N HIS A 527 -38.06 6.59 -27.27
CA HIS A 527 -39.47 6.34 -27.58
C HIS A 527 -39.68 5.21 -28.61
N LYS A 528 -38.63 4.46 -28.95
CA LYS A 528 -38.66 3.36 -29.90
C LYS A 528 -37.96 2.14 -29.28
N LEU A 529 -38.61 0.99 -29.36
CA LEU A 529 -38.00 -0.28 -28.93
C LEU A 529 -37.40 -1.01 -30.15
N PRO A 530 -36.30 -1.76 -29.99
CA PRO A 530 -35.60 -2.41 -31.11
C PRO A 530 -36.47 -3.36 -31.95
N PHE A 531 -37.48 -3.97 -31.32
CA PHE A 531 -38.38 -4.96 -31.91
C PHE A 531 -39.79 -4.43 -32.21
N ILE A 532 -40.06 -3.15 -31.98
CA ILE A 532 -41.36 -2.51 -32.26
C ILE A 532 -41.14 -1.27 -33.13
N ASN A 533 -41.72 -1.26 -34.34
CA ASN A 533 -41.62 -0.11 -35.25
C ASN A 533 -42.47 1.11 -34.84
N LYS A 534 -43.30 0.98 -33.81
CA LYS A 534 -44.21 2.04 -33.32
C LYS A 534 -43.61 2.73 -32.10
N ASN A 535 -43.86 4.04 -32.00
CA ASN A 535 -43.51 4.84 -30.83
C ASN A 535 -44.19 4.28 -29.57
N SER A 536 -43.43 4.11 -28.48
CA SER A 536 -43.88 3.57 -27.18
C SER A 536 -44.79 4.54 -26.41
N GLY A 537 -44.77 5.83 -26.73
CA GLY A 537 -45.51 6.90 -26.05
C GLY A 537 -44.93 7.32 -24.69
N LYS A 538 -43.82 6.71 -24.30
CA LYS A 538 -42.99 6.97 -23.11
C LYS A 538 -41.54 6.78 -23.50
N GLY A 539 -40.64 7.67 -23.11
CA GLY A 539 -39.22 7.42 -23.34
C GLY A 539 -38.67 6.43 -22.31
N ILE A 540 -37.97 5.42 -22.83
CA ILE A 540 -37.50 4.26 -22.10
C ILE A 540 -35.99 4.42 -21.89
N GLU A 541 -35.53 4.38 -20.64
CA GLU A 541 -34.09 4.39 -20.34
C GLU A 541 -33.48 2.98 -20.35
N PHE A 542 -34.22 1.98 -19.89
CA PHE A 542 -33.68 0.62 -19.70
C PHE A 542 -34.52 -0.45 -20.39
N LEU A 543 -33.84 -1.43 -20.96
CA LEU A 543 -34.44 -2.60 -21.59
C LEU A 543 -33.81 -3.88 -21.04
N VAL A 544 -34.57 -4.61 -20.23
CA VAL A 544 -34.21 -5.97 -19.82
C VAL A 544 -34.66 -6.95 -20.90
N GLN A 545 -33.75 -7.84 -21.30
CA GLN A 545 -34.00 -8.89 -22.27
C GLN A 545 -33.77 -10.24 -21.60
N LEU A 546 -34.80 -11.09 -21.59
CA LEU A 546 -34.76 -12.46 -21.10
C LEU A 546 -35.14 -13.35 -22.28
N VAL A 547 -34.14 -13.78 -23.06
CA VAL A 547 -34.35 -14.59 -24.28
C VAL A 547 -34.03 -16.07 -24.06
N GLY A 548 -33.41 -16.40 -22.93
CA GLY A 548 -33.16 -17.75 -22.44
C GLY A 548 -32.57 -17.73 -21.02
N VAL A 549 -32.45 -18.89 -20.39
CA VAL A 549 -31.87 -19.02 -19.03
C VAL A 549 -30.42 -18.56 -18.94
N ASP A 550 -29.63 -18.80 -20.00
CA ASP A 550 -28.22 -18.37 -20.09
C ASP A 550 -28.05 -17.03 -20.84
N SER A 551 -29.16 -16.37 -21.17
CA SER A 551 -29.17 -15.16 -22.01
C SER A 551 -30.16 -14.14 -21.45
N ALA A 552 -29.65 -13.41 -20.46
CA ALA A 552 -30.36 -12.36 -19.76
C ALA A 552 -29.45 -11.13 -19.56
N GLU A 553 -29.95 -9.96 -19.95
CA GLU A 553 -29.20 -8.71 -19.83
C GLU A 553 -30.12 -7.50 -19.62
N ILE A 554 -29.57 -6.44 -19.04
CA ILE A 554 -30.18 -5.11 -18.96
C ILE A 554 -29.34 -4.11 -19.74
N LEU A 555 -29.96 -3.55 -20.77
CA LEU A 555 -29.37 -2.55 -21.65
C LEU A 555 -29.87 -1.16 -21.26
N VAL A 556 -29.08 -0.13 -21.60
CA VAL A 556 -29.41 1.28 -21.38
C VAL A 556 -29.52 2.02 -22.71
N ASP A 557 -30.41 3.01 -22.80
CA ASP A 557 -30.42 3.97 -23.90
C ASP A 557 -29.00 4.49 -24.17
N ASP A 558 -28.57 4.51 -25.44
CA ASP A 558 -27.23 4.99 -25.83
C ASP A 558 -26.94 6.41 -25.32
N LYS A 559 -27.98 7.23 -25.12
CA LYS A 559 -27.87 8.59 -24.59
C LYS A 559 -27.76 8.68 -23.07
N TYR A 560 -28.06 7.61 -22.34
CA TYR A 560 -28.05 7.56 -20.87
C TYR A 560 -26.97 6.63 -20.28
N SER A 561 -26.06 6.14 -21.12
CA SER A 561 -24.91 5.34 -20.67
C SER A 561 -23.90 6.17 -19.87
N VAL A 562 -23.39 5.62 -18.77
CA VAL A 562 -22.48 6.31 -17.83
C VAL A 562 -21.00 6.05 -18.09
N PHE A 563 -20.64 5.46 -19.23
CA PHE A 563 -19.24 5.12 -19.52
C PHE A 563 -18.40 6.35 -19.90
N THR A 564 -17.42 6.67 -19.07
CA THR A 564 -16.40 7.69 -19.34
C THR A 564 -15.17 7.06 -20.00
N ASP A 565 -14.75 7.59 -21.15
CA ASP A 565 -13.49 7.21 -21.81
C ASP A 565 -12.45 8.34 -21.67
N ILE A 566 -11.75 8.31 -20.54
CA ILE A 566 -10.72 9.28 -20.18
C ILE A 566 -9.54 9.35 -21.16
N TYR A 567 -9.33 8.32 -21.98
CA TYR A 567 -8.22 8.26 -22.93
C TYR A 567 -8.54 8.98 -24.25
N ASN A 568 -9.83 9.05 -24.59
CA ASN A 568 -10.34 9.74 -25.77
C ASN A 568 -11.01 11.08 -25.40
N ASP A 569 -10.75 11.62 -24.21
CA ASP A 569 -11.37 12.83 -23.65
C ASP A 569 -12.91 12.84 -23.78
N TYR A 570 -13.53 11.66 -23.67
CA TYR A 570 -14.97 11.48 -23.79
C TYR A 570 -15.62 11.34 -22.42
N ILE A 571 -16.43 12.34 -22.07
CA ILE A 571 -17.25 12.35 -20.86
C ILE A 571 -18.71 12.51 -21.33
N PRO A 572 -19.59 11.51 -21.11
CA PRO A 572 -20.99 11.67 -21.44
C PRO A 572 -21.66 12.65 -20.47
N VAL A 573 -22.82 13.19 -20.86
CA VAL A 573 -23.72 13.85 -19.91
C VAL A 573 -24.51 12.74 -19.24
N TYR A 574 -24.42 12.62 -17.91
CA TYR A 574 -25.06 11.53 -17.17
C TYR A 574 -26.56 11.79 -16.95
N ALA A 575 -27.30 12.05 -18.03
CA ALA A 575 -28.71 12.42 -18.02
C ALA A 575 -29.48 11.78 -19.16
N SER A 576 -30.73 11.39 -18.90
CA SER A 576 -31.63 10.90 -19.93
C SER A 576 -31.97 12.03 -20.89
N LYS A 577 -32.12 11.72 -22.19
CA LYS A 577 -32.40 12.72 -23.25
C LYS A 577 -33.52 12.21 -24.14
N GLU A 578 -34.31 13.11 -24.70
CA GLU A 578 -35.29 12.74 -25.72
C GLU A 578 -34.60 11.99 -26.86
N ASN A 579 -35.03 10.74 -27.09
CA ASN A 579 -34.46 9.86 -28.10
C ASN A 579 -35.57 9.03 -28.77
N SER A 580 -35.29 8.49 -29.96
CA SER A 580 -36.22 7.68 -30.75
C SER A 580 -35.48 6.77 -31.75
N ASN A 581 -34.22 6.46 -31.49
CA ASN A 581 -33.37 5.76 -32.44
C ASN A 581 -33.48 4.23 -32.31
N GLY A 582 -34.02 3.75 -31.20
CA GLY A 582 -34.22 2.34 -30.86
C GLY A 582 -32.93 1.60 -30.51
N LYS A 583 -31.89 2.30 -30.05
CA LYS A 583 -30.57 1.72 -29.72
C LYS A 583 -30.39 1.68 -28.22
N PHE A 584 -30.39 0.46 -27.71
CA PHE A 584 -30.00 0.15 -26.34
C PHE A 584 -28.63 -0.53 -26.37
N THR A 585 -27.75 -0.12 -25.47
CA THR A 585 -26.34 -0.50 -25.44
C THR A 585 -25.96 -1.15 -24.11
N GLU A 586 -24.90 -1.95 -24.15
CA GLU A 586 -24.32 -2.54 -22.94
C GLU A 586 -23.78 -1.47 -22.00
N GLN A 587 -24.01 -1.65 -20.70
CA GLN A 587 -23.44 -0.83 -19.64
C GLN A 587 -21.99 -1.24 -19.37
N LYS A 588 -21.04 -0.35 -19.65
CA LYS A 588 -19.60 -0.57 -19.49
C LYS A 588 -19.00 0.36 -18.44
N LEU A 589 -18.05 -0.15 -17.67
CA LEU A 589 -17.23 0.62 -16.72
C LEU A 589 -15.75 0.30 -16.91
N LEU A 590 -14.87 1.24 -16.56
CA LEU A 590 -13.42 1.06 -16.59
C LEU A 590 -12.95 0.42 -15.27
N ALA A 591 -12.70 -0.89 -15.28
CA ALA A 591 -12.25 -1.63 -14.10
C ALA A 591 -10.74 -1.55 -13.91
N ASN A 592 -9.95 -1.77 -14.96
CA ASN A 592 -8.49 -1.56 -14.91
C ASN A 592 -8.08 -0.56 -15.97
N ARG A 593 -7.17 0.33 -15.60
CA ARG A 593 -6.60 1.34 -16.50
C ARG A 593 -5.54 0.73 -17.41
N GLU A 594 -5.31 1.35 -18.56
CA GLU A 594 -4.16 1.03 -19.41
C GLU A 594 -2.89 1.44 -18.69
N ARG A 595 -1.86 0.58 -18.74
CA ARG A 595 -0.54 0.82 -18.15
C ARG A 595 0.57 0.54 -19.15
N GLU A 596 1.72 1.18 -18.94
CA GLU A 596 2.97 0.84 -19.60
C GLU A 596 4.04 0.68 -18.53
N SER A 597 4.75 -0.45 -18.51
CA SER A 597 5.88 -0.66 -17.60
C SER A 597 7.04 0.28 -17.93
N LEU A 598 7.96 0.45 -16.99
CA LEU A 598 9.25 1.11 -17.22
C LEU A 598 10.05 0.50 -18.37
N THR A 599 9.84 -0.78 -18.68
CA THR A 599 10.53 -1.48 -19.77
C THR A 599 9.84 -1.34 -21.14
N GLY A 600 8.69 -0.65 -21.20
CA GLY A 600 7.91 -0.40 -22.43
C GLY A 600 6.85 -1.47 -22.74
N GLU A 601 6.66 -2.46 -21.87
CA GLU A 601 5.55 -3.42 -22.00
C GLU A 601 4.20 -2.72 -21.72
N LYS A 602 3.23 -2.87 -22.62
CA LYS A 602 1.91 -2.27 -22.52
C LYS A 602 0.87 -3.27 -22.03
N PHE A 603 0.05 -2.83 -21.09
CA PHE A 603 -1.07 -3.58 -20.52
C PHE A 603 -2.35 -2.83 -20.85
N PRO A 604 -3.25 -3.43 -21.67
CA PRO A 604 -4.46 -2.76 -22.10
C PRO A 604 -5.42 -2.55 -20.92
N ARG A 605 -6.23 -1.48 -21.00
CA ARG A 605 -7.35 -1.28 -20.08
C ARG A 605 -8.36 -2.43 -20.14
N ILE A 606 -9.04 -2.68 -19.02
CA ILE A 606 -10.10 -3.69 -18.92
C ILE A 606 -11.44 -2.98 -18.69
N LEU A 607 -12.37 -3.19 -19.61
CA LEU A 607 -13.75 -2.72 -19.51
C LEU A 607 -14.65 -3.82 -18.95
N TYR A 608 -15.32 -3.54 -17.84
CA TYR A 608 -16.33 -4.41 -17.25
C TYR A 608 -17.69 -4.17 -17.91
N ASN A 609 -18.30 -5.20 -18.49
CA ASN A 609 -19.70 -5.16 -18.93
C ASN A 609 -20.60 -5.64 -17.79
N ARG A 610 -21.36 -4.72 -17.20
CA ARG A 610 -22.28 -4.98 -16.09
C ARG A 610 -23.72 -5.24 -16.54
N SER A 611 -23.96 -5.48 -17.83
CA SER A 611 -25.32 -5.70 -18.37
C SER A 611 -25.86 -7.09 -18.06
N LYS A 612 -24.99 -8.10 -17.92
CA LYS A 612 -25.40 -9.49 -17.74
C LYS A 612 -26.13 -9.69 -16.41
N LEU A 613 -27.28 -10.36 -16.46
CA LEU A 613 -28.09 -10.69 -15.30
C LEU A 613 -27.93 -12.17 -14.96
N ALA A 614 -27.45 -12.47 -13.75
CA ALA A 614 -27.19 -13.83 -13.33
C ALA A 614 -28.50 -14.59 -13.07
N PHE A 615 -28.68 -15.74 -13.74
CA PHE A 615 -29.79 -16.65 -13.44
C PHE A 615 -29.48 -17.49 -12.19
N GLY A 616 -30.47 -17.71 -11.34
CA GLY A 616 -30.39 -18.74 -10.30
C GLY A 616 -31.29 -18.49 -9.09
N ASN A 617 -31.41 -19.52 -8.25
CA ASN A 617 -32.02 -19.38 -6.94
C ASN A 617 -31.03 -18.67 -5.99
N ILE A 618 -31.53 -17.77 -5.15
CA ILE A 618 -30.69 -17.00 -4.23
C ILE A 618 -29.90 -17.86 -3.23
N SER A 619 -30.42 -19.04 -2.87
CA SER A 619 -29.73 -20.01 -2.02
C SER A 619 -28.54 -20.69 -2.71
N GLU A 620 -28.55 -20.70 -4.04
CA GLU A 620 -27.49 -21.28 -4.86
C GLU A 620 -26.44 -20.25 -5.22
N ASN A 621 -26.88 -19.05 -5.62
CA ASN A 621 -26.06 -17.92 -6.04
C ASN A 621 -26.57 -16.62 -5.39
N SER A 622 -25.81 -16.07 -4.43
CA SER A 622 -26.17 -14.84 -3.73
C SER A 622 -26.26 -13.60 -4.62
N ASN A 623 -25.67 -13.65 -5.83
CA ASN A 623 -25.70 -12.59 -6.83
C ASN A 623 -26.72 -12.86 -7.95
N ALA A 624 -27.58 -13.88 -7.83
CA ALA A 624 -28.61 -14.15 -8.84
C ALA A 624 -29.53 -12.95 -9.01
N ASP A 625 -29.60 -12.37 -10.19
CA ASP A 625 -30.45 -11.22 -10.50
C ASP A 625 -31.87 -11.66 -10.83
N TRP A 626 -32.07 -12.88 -11.34
CA TRP A 626 -33.40 -13.37 -11.71
C TRP A 626 -33.52 -14.89 -11.65
N PHE A 627 -34.76 -15.37 -11.53
CA PHE A 627 -35.09 -16.78 -11.58
C PHE A 627 -36.45 -16.99 -12.23
N PHE A 628 -36.58 -18.08 -12.99
CA PHE A 628 -37.85 -18.54 -13.54
C PHE A 628 -38.06 -20.00 -13.16
N ASN A 629 -39.11 -20.25 -12.39
CA ASN A 629 -39.50 -21.59 -12.03
C ASN A 629 -40.46 -22.13 -13.11
N SER A 630 -40.01 -23.15 -13.83
CA SER A 630 -40.75 -23.75 -14.95
C SER A 630 -42.02 -24.49 -14.53
N GLU A 631 -42.10 -24.93 -13.27
CA GLU A 631 -43.24 -25.64 -12.69
C GLU A 631 -44.31 -24.65 -12.19
N THR A 632 -43.90 -23.68 -11.36
CA THR A 632 -44.83 -22.68 -10.80
C THR A 632 -45.17 -21.56 -11.78
N LYS A 633 -44.40 -21.45 -12.87
CA LYS A 633 -44.52 -20.39 -13.89
C LYS A 633 -44.36 -18.99 -13.31
N ILE A 634 -43.57 -18.87 -12.25
CA ILE A 634 -43.24 -17.59 -11.60
C ILE A 634 -41.86 -17.16 -12.07
N LEU A 635 -41.75 -15.89 -12.49
CA LEU A 635 -40.49 -15.22 -12.77
C LEU A 635 -40.29 -14.12 -11.75
N GLU A 636 -39.11 -14.06 -11.16
CA GLU A 636 -38.69 -13.00 -10.26
C GLU A 636 -37.40 -12.37 -10.76
N LEU A 637 -37.32 -11.05 -10.64
CA LEU A 637 -36.19 -10.23 -11.06
C LEU A 637 -35.89 -9.24 -9.92
N ARG A 638 -34.62 -9.06 -9.62
CA ARG A 638 -34.12 -8.00 -8.74
C ARG A 638 -32.98 -7.26 -9.44
N LEU A 639 -32.97 -5.94 -9.31
CA LEU A 639 -32.00 -5.07 -9.95
C LEU A 639 -31.40 -4.14 -8.90
N PRO A 640 -30.06 -4.09 -8.75
CA PRO A 640 -29.43 -3.08 -7.92
C PRO A 640 -29.79 -1.68 -8.41
N TRP A 641 -30.00 -0.74 -7.50
CA TRP A 641 -30.37 0.64 -7.82
C TRP A 641 -29.43 1.32 -8.82
N HIS A 642 -28.13 1.12 -8.66
CA HIS A 642 -27.11 1.72 -9.52
C HIS A 642 -27.10 1.15 -10.96
N LEU A 643 -27.67 -0.04 -11.18
CA LEU A 643 -27.83 -0.62 -12.52
C LEU A 643 -28.94 0.09 -13.33
N LEU A 644 -29.81 0.82 -12.63
CA LEU A 644 -30.89 1.65 -13.15
C LEU A 644 -30.56 3.15 -13.09
N ASN A 645 -29.29 3.51 -12.87
CA ASN A 645 -28.83 4.89 -12.68
C ASN A 645 -29.62 5.66 -11.58
N VAL A 646 -30.15 4.94 -10.59
CA VAL A 646 -30.70 5.55 -9.38
C VAL A 646 -29.55 5.96 -8.48
N SER A 647 -29.43 7.27 -8.27
CA SER A 647 -28.31 7.91 -7.57
C SER A 647 -28.46 7.85 -6.05
N ASP A 648 -29.69 8.05 -5.56
CA ASP A 648 -30.07 7.86 -4.15
C ASP A 648 -31.50 7.30 -4.06
N PRO A 649 -31.66 5.97 -3.85
CA PRO A 649 -32.98 5.38 -3.70
C PRO A 649 -33.68 5.84 -2.42
N SER A 650 -32.94 6.26 -1.38
CA SER A 650 -33.54 6.71 -0.12
C SER A 650 -34.30 8.03 -0.26
N SER A 651 -33.99 8.83 -1.28
CA SER A 651 -34.69 10.09 -1.59
C SER A 651 -35.23 10.16 -3.03
N LEU A 652 -35.38 9.01 -3.69
CA LEU A 652 -35.95 8.85 -5.04
C LEU A 652 -35.20 9.66 -6.12
N GLN A 653 -33.86 9.74 -6.02
CA GLN A 653 -33.04 10.48 -6.97
C GLN A 653 -32.50 9.58 -8.08
N VAL A 654 -32.65 10.03 -9.33
CA VAL A 654 -32.04 9.44 -10.52
C VAL A 654 -31.04 10.43 -11.13
N LEU A 655 -30.02 9.93 -11.84
CA LEU A 655 -29.06 10.79 -12.52
C LEU A 655 -29.76 11.66 -13.58
N ASP A 656 -29.59 12.97 -13.50
CA ASP A 656 -30.12 13.97 -14.46
C ASP A 656 -29.15 15.15 -14.53
N ASP A 657 -27.89 14.81 -14.82
CA ASP A 657 -26.74 15.70 -14.91
C ASP A 657 -26.91 16.87 -15.92
N ILE A 658 -26.42 18.05 -15.54
CA ILE A 658 -26.49 19.26 -16.34
C ILE A 658 -25.11 19.54 -16.92
N ALA A 659 -24.98 19.35 -18.24
CA ALA A 659 -23.70 19.57 -18.92
C ALA A 659 -23.09 20.96 -18.63
N GLY A 660 -21.84 20.97 -18.16
CA GLY A 660 -21.07 22.20 -17.92
C GLY A 660 -21.12 22.73 -16.49
N THR A 661 -21.82 22.06 -15.57
CA THR A 661 -21.72 22.30 -14.13
C THR A 661 -20.58 21.45 -13.53
N PRO A 662 -20.05 21.85 -12.36
CA PRO A 662 -18.98 21.11 -11.68
C PRO A 662 -19.48 19.90 -10.86
N GLU A 663 -20.79 19.78 -10.60
CA GLU A 663 -21.40 18.73 -9.78
C GLU A 663 -22.28 17.85 -10.67
N ILE A 664 -22.40 16.56 -10.36
CA ILE A 664 -23.35 15.67 -11.04
C ILE A 664 -24.72 15.86 -10.39
N GLU A 665 -25.67 16.41 -11.14
CA GLU A 665 -27.03 16.64 -10.65
C GLU A 665 -27.92 15.39 -10.71
N THR A 666 -28.98 15.46 -9.90
CA THR A 666 -30.02 14.44 -9.83
C THR A 666 -31.40 15.08 -9.90
N SER A 667 -32.38 14.29 -10.33
CA SER A 667 -33.79 14.66 -10.32
C SER A 667 -34.60 13.64 -9.52
N THR A 668 -35.70 14.11 -8.92
CA THR A 668 -36.62 13.22 -8.20
C THR A 668 -37.49 12.48 -9.20
N THR A 669 -37.50 11.14 -9.16
CA THR A 669 -38.43 10.34 -9.97
C THR A 669 -39.83 10.31 -9.36
N GLU A 670 -40.85 10.38 -10.22
CA GLU A 670 -42.25 10.13 -9.81
C GLU A 670 -42.55 8.63 -9.66
N GLY A 671 -41.60 7.74 -9.97
CA GLY A 671 -41.76 6.29 -9.97
C GLY A 671 -41.56 5.68 -11.35
N PHE A 672 -41.45 4.36 -11.40
CA PHE A 672 -41.13 3.62 -12.62
C PHE A 672 -42.37 3.19 -13.38
N HIS A 673 -42.32 3.36 -14.70
CA HIS A 673 -43.32 2.88 -15.64
C HIS A 673 -42.76 1.70 -16.44
N ILE A 674 -43.43 0.56 -16.34
CA ILE A 674 -42.88 -0.72 -16.79
C ILE A 674 -43.79 -1.30 -17.86
N PHE A 675 -43.19 -1.63 -18.99
CA PHE A 675 -43.85 -2.26 -20.14
C PHE A 675 -43.18 -3.58 -20.42
N SER A 676 -43.94 -4.68 -20.38
CA SER A 676 -43.38 -5.98 -20.67
C SER A 676 -44.02 -6.61 -21.91
N PHE A 677 -43.20 -7.27 -22.72
CA PHE A 677 -43.59 -7.85 -23.99
C PHE A 677 -43.15 -9.31 -24.02
N ILE A 678 -44.11 -10.21 -24.25
CA ILE A 678 -43.82 -11.61 -24.58
C ILE A 678 -43.82 -11.71 -26.09
N THR A 679 -42.73 -12.19 -26.67
CA THR A 679 -42.61 -12.40 -28.12
C THR A 679 -42.37 -13.86 -28.45
N ASP A 680 -42.52 -14.24 -29.72
CA ASP A 680 -41.91 -15.45 -30.25
C ASP A 680 -40.38 -15.28 -30.38
N LYS A 681 -39.68 -16.33 -30.81
CA LYS A 681 -38.23 -16.29 -31.06
C LYS A 681 -37.80 -15.37 -32.22
N ASN A 682 -38.73 -14.93 -33.07
CA ASN A 682 -38.49 -13.97 -34.14
C ASN A 682 -38.85 -12.53 -33.72
N ASN A 683 -39.09 -12.29 -32.43
CA ASN A 683 -39.47 -11.01 -31.84
C ASN A 683 -40.84 -10.47 -32.27
N ASN A 684 -41.75 -11.32 -32.77
CA ASN A 684 -43.14 -10.94 -32.97
C ASN A 684 -43.89 -10.93 -31.64
N ILE A 685 -44.57 -9.82 -31.32
CA ILE A 685 -45.31 -9.68 -30.06
C ILE A 685 -46.48 -10.66 -30.00
N ILE A 686 -46.48 -11.52 -28.98
CA ILE A 686 -47.57 -12.43 -28.64
C ILE A 686 -48.53 -11.76 -27.65
N SER A 687 -47.99 -11.13 -26.61
CA SER A 687 -48.80 -10.42 -25.60
C SER A 687 -48.00 -9.33 -24.88
N THR A 688 -48.72 -8.41 -24.23
CA THR A 688 -48.14 -7.37 -23.38
C THR A 688 -48.60 -7.52 -21.94
N ILE A 689 -47.74 -7.12 -21.00
CA ILE A 689 -48.06 -7.06 -19.58
C ILE A 689 -47.75 -5.65 -19.11
N PRO A 690 -48.75 -4.89 -18.60
CA PRO A 690 -50.18 -5.22 -18.56
C PRO A 690 -50.89 -5.35 -19.93
N GLU A 691 -52.00 -6.09 -19.99
CA GLU A 691 -52.75 -6.37 -21.24
C GLU A 691 -53.47 -5.13 -21.80
N ASN A 692 -53.77 -4.16 -20.96
CA ASN A 692 -54.48 -2.92 -21.34
C ASN A 692 -53.58 -1.90 -22.06
N LYS A 693 -52.33 -2.28 -22.40
CA LYS A 693 -51.30 -1.42 -23.01
C LYS A 693 -50.90 -0.19 -22.19
N LYS A 694 -51.34 -0.08 -20.93
CA LYS A 694 -50.85 0.93 -19.98
C LYS A 694 -49.63 0.36 -19.26
N ALA A 695 -48.69 1.23 -18.92
CA ALA A 695 -47.55 0.84 -18.10
C ALA A 695 -48.02 0.32 -16.74
N PHE A 696 -47.33 -0.69 -16.20
CA PHE A 696 -47.40 -0.96 -14.78
C PHE A 696 -46.59 0.11 -14.04
N TYR A 697 -47.21 0.81 -13.10
CA TYR A 697 -46.57 1.90 -12.36
C TYR A 697 -46.22 1.45 -10.94
N TYR A 698 -45.01 1.77 -10.50
CA TYR A 698 -44.54 1.51 -9.15
C TYR A 698 -43.72 2.67 -8.60
N VAL A 699 -43.96 3.02 -7.34
CA VAL A 699 -43.17 4.00 -6.60
C VAL A 699 -42.93 3.45 -5.19
N TRP A 700 -41.70 3.55 -4.71
CA TRP A 700 -41.33 3.14 -3.37
C TRP A 700 -41.36 4.32 -2.40
N LYS A 701 -41.30 4.04 -1.10
CA LYS A 701 -41.22 5.07 -0.07
C LYS A 701 -39.75 5.37 0.23
N GLY A 702 -39.39 6.65 0.29
CA GLY A 702 -38.05 7.07 0.72
C GLY A 702 -37.81 6.81 2.22
N TRP A 703 -36.55 6.91 2.64
CA TRP A 703 -36.12 6.68 4.02
C TRP A 703 -34.93 7.58 4.40
N ASN A 704 -34.74 7.77 5.71
CA ASN A 704 -33.55 8.43 6.27
C ASN A 704 -32.83 7.54 7.31
N GLU A 705 -33.40 6.37 7.60
CA GLU A 705 -32.80 5.35 8.45
C GLU A 705 -33.14 3.99 7.82
N PRO A 706 -32.14 3.26 7.27
CA PRO A 706 -32.41 1.96 6.67
C PRO A 706 -32.71 0.93 7.76
N LYS A 707 -33.71 0.08 7.50
CA LYS A 707 -33.86 -1.17 8.22
C LYS A 707 -32.82 -2.17 7.70
N TYR A 708 -32.36 -3.05 8.56
CA TYR A 708 -31.47 -4.15 8.22
C TYR A 708 -31.62 -5.30 9.22
N GLU A 709 -31.16 -6.46 8.80
CA GLU A 709 -30.99 -7.68 9.57
C GLU A 709 -29.56 -8.23 9.34
N THR A 710 -29.18 -9.22 10.15
CA THR A 710 -27.84 -9.81 10.08
C THR A 710 -27.88 -11.30 9.81
N ARG A 711 -27.01 -11.77 8.91
CA ARG A 711 -26.85 -13.19 8.60
C ARG A 711 -25.38 -13.55 8.43
N LEU A 712 -24.96 -14.70 8.93
CA LEU A 712 -23.63 -15.22 8.66
C LEU A 712 -23.53 -15.68 7.20
N LYS A 713 -22.55 -15.16 6.46
CA LYS A 713 -22.27 -15.59 5.09
C LYS A 713 -21.52 -16.93 5.07
N GLU A 714 -21.51 -17.58 3.91
CA GLU A 714 -20.81 -18.86 3.69
C GLU A 714 -19.34 -18.83 4.16
N GLN A 715 -18.65 -17.69 3.97
CA GLN A 715 -17.26 -17.53 4.40
C GLN A 715 -17.04 -17.74 5.91
N TYR A 716 -18.03 -17.44 6.75
CA TYR A 716 -17.95 -17.69 8.19
C TYR A 716 -17.68 -19.18 8.48
N PHE A 717 -18.43 -20.06 7.82
CA PHE A 717 -18.35 -21.51 8.06
C PHE A 717 -17.07 -22.10 7.49
N VAL A 718 -16.62 -21.60 6.34
CA VAL A 718 -15.33 -22.00 5.73
C VAL A 718 -14.16 -21.58 6.63
N LEU A 719 -14.14 -20.32 7.09
CA LEU A 719 -13.12 -19.81 8.00
C LEU A 719 -13.16 -20.52 9.35
N LYS A 720 -14.34 -20.83 9.89
CA LYS A 720 -14.50 -21.58 11.13
C LYS A 720 -13.76 -22.92 11.11
N ASN A 721 -13.89 -23.64 9.99
CA ASN A 721 -13.18 -24.91 9.79
C ASN A 721 -11.68 -24.66 9.59
N LEU A 722 -11.30 -23.77 8.67
CA LEU A 722 -9.90 -23.48 8.37
C LEU A 722 -9.12 -23.01 9.60
N PHE A 723 -9.65 -22.04 10.36
CA PHE A 723 -9.01 -21.51 11.56
C PHE A 723 -8.81 -22.55 12.66
N SER A 724 -9.58 -23.65 12.66
CA SER A 724 -9.35 -24.75 13.60
C SER A 724 -8.06 -25.53 13.31
N GLU A 725 -7.59 -25.52 12.06
CA GLU A 725 -6.44 -26.29 11.56
C GLU A 725 -5.14 -25.48 11.53
N LEU A 726 -5.25 -24.15 11.48
CA LEU A 726 -4.09 -23.25 11.42
C LEU A 726 -3.41 -23.11 12.78
N HIS A 727 -2.16 -23.57 12.83
CA HIS A 727 -1.27 -23.55 13.99
C HIS A 727 0.13 -23.09 13.57
N PRO A 728 0.94 -22.54 14.48
CA PRO A 728 2.34 -22.22 14.17
C PRO A 728 3.09 -23.41 13.57
N LYS A 729 3.81 -23.19 12.47
CA LYS A 729 4.69 -24.20 11.90
C LYS A 729 5.84 -24.50 12.88
N ARG A 730 6.32 -25.75 12.87
CA ARG A 730 7.41 -26.17 13.77
C ARG A 730 8.67 -25.33 13.49
N LYS A 731 9.22 -24.70 14.54
CA LYS A 731 10.51 -24.01 14.46
C LYS A 731 11.58 -24.99 13.96
N THR A 732 12.21 -24.68 12.83
CA THR A 732 13.42 -25.38 12.40
C THR A 732 14.51 -25.14 13.45
N LYS A 733 15.26 -26.19 13.82
CA LYS A 733 16.38 -26.04 14.77
C LYS A 733 17.38 -25.05 14.16
N LYS A 734 17.57 -23.91 14.81
CA LYS A 734 18.61 -22.95 14.42
C LYS A 734 19.95 -23.67 14.37
N LYS A 735 20.66 -23.58 13.23
CA LYS A 735 22.04 -24.07 13.14
C LYS A 735 22.88 -23.35 14.19
N LYS A 736 23.80 -24.06 14.83
CA LYS A 736 24.71 -23.45 15.80
C LYS A 736 25.60 -22.47 15.04
N VAL A 737 25.37 -21.17 15.25
CA VAL A 737 26.14 -20.10 14.61
C VAL A 737 27.40 -19.86 15.42
N GLN A 738 28.56 -19.89 14.77
CA GLN A 738 29.83 -19.49 15.36
C GLN A 738 30.09 -18.02 15.05
N ASN A 739 30.53 -17.26 16.04
CA ASN A 739 30.83 -15.85 15.88
C ASN A 739 31.95 -15.65 14.85
N GLY A 740 31.76 -14.73 13.92
CA GLY A 740 32.75 -14.44 12.88
C GLY A 740 32.40 -13.20 12.05
N PHE A 741 33.40 -12.66 11.37
CA PHE A 741 33.28 -11.45 10.56
C PHE A 741 33.64 -11.72 9.10
N LYS A 742 32.90 -11.08 8.20
CA LYS A 742 33.23 -10.99 6.77
C LYS A 742 32.98 -9.56 6.28
N ILE A 743 33.69 -9.16 5.23
CA ILE A 743 33.41 -7.90 4.53
C ILE A 743 32.51 -8.26 3.35
N ALA A 744 31.37 -7.58 3.21
CA ALA A 744 30.49 -7.77 2.07
C ALA A 744 31.20 -7.36 0.76
N LYS A 745 30.76 -7.90 -0.38
CA LYS A 745 31.35 -7.52 -1.67
C LYS A 745 31.05 -6.07 -2.04
N TRP A 746 29.84 -5.63 -1.73
CA TRP A 746 29.32 -4.30 -2.02
C TRP A 746 28.75 -3.67 -0.74
N TYR A 747 28.68 -2.34 -0.72
CA TYR A 747 28.09 -1.60 0.39
C TYR A 747 26.66 -2.09 0.69
N GLN A 748 26.29 -2.17 1.98
CA GLN A 748 25.02 -2.71 2.48
C GLN A 748 24.68 -4.13 1.99
N ASN A 749 25.69 -4.91 1.56
CA ASN A 749 25.50 -6.25 0.99
C ASN A 749 24.56 -6.26 -0.23
N LYS A 750 24.60 -5.18 -1.03
CA LYS A 750 23.84 -5.06 -2.27
C LYS A 750 24.32 -6.09 -3.31
N PRO A 751 23.47 -6.51 -4.28
CA PRO A 751 23.84 -7.56 -5.23
C PRO A 751 24.94 -7.16 -6.23
N ALA A 752 25.03 -5.87 -6.57
CA ALA A 752 25.99 -5.31 -7.53
C ALA A 752 26.23 -3.81 -7.23
N ALA A 753 27.15 -3.18 -7.97
CA ALA A 753 27.38 -1.74 -7.92
C ALA A 753 27.21 -1.08 -9.29
N VAL A 754 26.79 0.18 -9.31
CA VAL A 754 26.66 1.00 -10.53
C VAL A 754 27.26 2.38 -10.32
N SER A 755 27.99 2.89 -11.31
CA SER A 755 28.42 4.29 -11.35
C SER A 755 27.93 4.98 -12.62
N ILE A 756 27.28 6.14 -12.46
CA ILE A 756 26.80 6.99 -13.54
C ILE A 756 27.88 8.03 -13.82
N THR A 757 28.39 8.08 -15.04
CA THR A 757 29.48 9.01 -15.43
C THR A 757 29.05 9.87 -16.61
N PHE A 758 29.49 11.13 -16.63
CA PHE A 758 29.24 12.10 -17.69
C PHE A 758 30.54 12.69 -18.21
N ASP A 759 30.77 12.65 -19.51
CA ASP A 759 31.93 13.30 -20.14
C ASP A 759 31.60 14.76 -20.57
N ASP A 760 32.65 15.54 -20.81
CA ASP A 760 32.64 16.87 -21.43
C ASP A 760 31.96 18.05 -20.71
N GLY A 761 31.35 17.85 -19.54
CA GLY A 761 30.73 18.93 -18.76
C GLY A 761 29.68 19.77 -19.52
N SER A 762 28.81 19.15 -20.32
CA SER A 762 27.76 19.88 -21.06
C SER A 762 26.73 20.50 -20.10
N TYR A 763 26.21 21.69 -20.42
CA TYR A 763 25.28 22.40 -19.53
C TYR A 763 23.97 21.63 -19.28
N GLY A 764 23.53 20.80 -20.23
CA GLY A 764 22.34 19.95 -20.09
C GLY A 764 22.48 18.89 -18.99
N GLN A 765 23.70 18.50 -18.62
CA GLN A 765 23.93 17.61 -17.47
C GLN A 765 23.46 18.25 -16.17
N TYR A 766 23.78 19.54 -15.97
CA TYR A 766 23.31 20.30 -14.81
C TYR A 766 21.84 20.69 -14.92
N GLU A 767 21.40 21.15 -16.09
CA GLU A 767 20.03 21.68 -16.26
C GLU A 767 18.96 20.58 -16.21
N TYR A 768 19.25 19.37 -16.70
CA TYR A 768 18.26 18.29 -16.81
C TYR A 768 18.63 17.04 -16.02
N ALA A 769 19.89 16.57 -16.08
CA ALA A 769 20.28 15.30 -15.45
C ALA A 769 20.34 15.42 -13.92
N PHE A 770 20.91 16.51 -13.41
CA PHE A 770 21.09 16.73 -11.98
C PHE A 770 19.77 16.77 -11.19
N PRO A 771 18.71 17.50 -11.60
CA PRO A 771 17.41 17.43 -10.95
C PRO A 771 16.81 16.01 -10.91
N ILE A 772 16.98 15.23 -11.99
CA ILE A 772 16.52 13.83 -12.06
C ILE A 772 17.28 12.97 -11.05
N LEU A 773 18.61 13.09 -10.99
CA LEU A 773 19.44 12.38 -10.02
C LEU A 773 19.04 12.74 -8.57
N GLN A 774 18.78 14.01 -8.28
CA GLN A 774 18.31 14.47 -6.97
C GLN A 774 16.95 13.88 -6.60
N LYS A 775 16.00 13.84 -7.55
CA LYS A 775 14.67 13.24 -7.36
C LYS A 775 14.78 11.80 -6.85
N TYR A 776 15.69 11.00 -7.42
CA TYR A 776 15.90 9.60 -7.04
C TYR A 776 17.05 9.39 -6.04
N LYS A 777 17.60 10.46 -5.45
CA LYS A 777 18.67 10.44 -4.45
C LYS A 777 19.93 9.70 -4.92
N LEU A 778 20.24 9.78 -6.22
CA LEU A 778 21.41 9.15 -6.82
C LEU A 778 22.54 10.16 -7.02
N LYS A 779 23.77 9.65 -7.01
CA LYS A 779 24.99 10.42 -7.29
C LYS A 779 25.59 9.99 -8.62
N ALA A 780 26.31 10.92 -9.24
CA ALA A 780 27.05 10.68 -10.47
C ALA A 780 28.46 11.31 -10.44
N ASP A 781 29.21 11.04 -11.49
CA ASP A 781 30.58 11.49 -11.72
C ASP A 781 30.63 12.35 -13.00
N PHE A 782 31.15 13.57 -12.90
CA PHE A 782 31.19 14.55 -13.99
C PHE A 782 32.63 14.86 -14.42
N GLY A 783 33.02 14.36 -15.59
CA GLY A 783 34.29 14.61 -16.25
C GLY A 783 34.34 15.98 -16.91
N ILE A 784 35.16 16.88 -16.36
CA ILE A 784 35.26 18.27 -16.82
C ILE A 784 36.49 18.45 -17.72
N VAL A 785 36.35 19.23 -18.80
CA VAL A 785 37.45 19.64 -19.68
C VAL A 785 37.90 21.07 -19.36
N GLY A 786 39.20 21.26 -19.15
CA GLY A 786 39.72 22.50 -18.58
C GLY A 786 39.53 23.73 -19.46
N GLU A 787 39.97 23.65 -20.72
CA GLU A 787 39.87 24.75 -21.68
C GLU A 787 38.41 25.18 -21.96
N TRP A 788 37.46 24.25 -21.78
CA TRP A 788 36.04 24.49 -22.00
C TRP A 788 35.33 25.11 -20.80
N THR A 789 35.96 25.09 -19.64
CA THR A 789 35.35 25.58 -18.39
C THR A 789 35.71 27.04 -18.16
N ALA A 790 34.77 27.80 -17.61
CA ALA A 790 34.94 29.17 -17.13
C ALA A 790 34.11 29.34 -15.86
N GLU A 791 34.14 30.53 -15.25
CA GLU A 791 33.34 30.77 -14.04
C GLU A 791 31.84 30.63 -14.31
N GLU A 792 31.37 31.27 -15.38
CA GLU A 792 29.99 31.17 -15.86
C GLU A 792 29.89 30.25 -17.08
N PRO A 793 28.72 29.62 -17.33
CA PRO A 793 28.48 28.81 -18.52
C PRO A 793 28.79 29.56 -19.82
N LYS A 794 29.57 28.95 -20.70
CA LYS A 794 29.93 29.51 -22.01
C LYS A 794 29.72 28.51 -23.14
N ILE A 795 29.56 29.02 -24.36
CA ILE A 795 29.53 28.18 -25.56
C ILE A 795 30.98 27.91 -25.99
N THR A 796 31.36 26.64 -26.08
CA THR A 796 32.65 26.23 -26.63
C THR A 796 32.45 25.16 -27.68
N ALA A 797 33.37 25.12 -28.64
CA ALA A 797 33.39 24.12 -29.70
C ALA A 797 34.66 23.29 -29.58
N GLU A 798 34.52 21.99 -29.79
CA GLU A 798 35.67 21.15 -30.13
C GLU A 798 36.21 21.57 -31.50
N LYS A 799 37.51 21.41 -31.73
CA LYS A 799 38.14 21.76 -33.00
C LYS A 799 37.51 20.96 -34.14
N GLY A 800 36.90 21.67 -35.10
CA GLY A 800 36.20 21.05 -36.24
C GLY A 800 34.72 20.70 -35.95
N SER A 801 34.17 21.12 -34.82
CA SER A 801 32.77 20.94 -34.43
C SER A 801 32.07 22.30 -34.20
N PHE A 802 30.76 22.29 -33.94
CA PHE A 802 30.00 23.49 -33.55
C PHE A 802 29.96 23.66 -32.03
N GLY A 803 29.66 24.88 -31.60
CA GLY A 803 29.66 25.23 -30.18
C GLY A 803 28.44 24.71 -29.42
N ILE A 804 28.67 24.09 -28.26
CA ILE A 804 27.62 23.78 -27.28
C ILE A 804 27.90 24.47 -25.95
N LYS A 805 26.83 24.72 -25.18
CA LYS A 805 26.93 25.36 -23.87
C LYS A 805 27.53 24.37 -22.87
N ARG A 806 28.61 24.76 -22.20
CA ARG A 806 29.30 24.00 -21.15
C ARG A 806 29.00 24.58 -19.77
N MET A 807 29.10 23.76 -18.74
CA MET A 807 28.96 24.21 -17.35
C MET A 807 30.06 25.20 -16.96
N GLY A 808 29.74 26.12 -16.05
CA GLY A 808 30.72 26.94 -15.37
C GLY A 808 31.13 26.34 -14.03
N TRP A 809 32.19 26.88 -13.41
CA TRP A 809 32.65 26.46 -12.09
C TRP A 809 31.58 26.62 -11.01
N LYS A 810 30.68 27.60 -11.15
CA LYS A 810 29.53 27.76 -10.25
C LYS A 810 28.64 26.52 -10.21
N GLN A 811 28.26 25.97 -11.36
CA GLN A 811 27.44 24.74 -11.44
C GLN A 811 28.23 23.51 -10.98
N ILE A 812 29.51 23.43 -11.32
CA ILE A 812 30.39 22.32 -10.92
C ILE A 812 30.51 22.25 -9.39
N ARG A 813 30.65 23.39 -8.70
CA ARG A 813 30.64 23.44 -7.23
C ARG A 813 29.30 23.00 -6.63
N GLU A 814 28.18 23.33 -7.27
CA GLU A 814 26.86 22.90 -6.80
C GLU A 814 26.67 21.38 -6.93
N LEU A 815 27.12 20.79 -8.05
CA LEU A 815 27.16 19.33 -8.22
C LEU A 815 28.02 18.68 -7.12
N HIS A 816 29.22 19.20 -6.88
CA HIS A 816 30.13 18.68 -5.84
C HIS A 816 29.55 18.79 -4.43
N ASN A 817 28.96 19.94 -4.06
CA ASN A 817 28.37 20.19 -2.74
C ASN A 817 27.18 19.26 -2.42
N THR A 818 26.58 18.63 -3.42
CA THR A 818 25.51 17.63 -3.25
C THR A 818 26.00 16.19 -3.24
N GLY A 819 27.33 16.00 -3.24
CA GLY A 819 27.99 14.69 -3.11
C GLY A 819 28.26 13.99 -4.44
N ASN A 820 28.15 14.69 -5.57
CA ASN A 820 28.60 14.17 -6.86
C ASN A 820 30.12 14.27 -7.00
N GLU A 821 30.72 13.35 -7.74
CA GLU A 821 32.15 13.38 -8.03
C GLU A 821 32.44 14.31 -9.20
N ILE A 822 33.50 15.11 -9.08
CA ILE A 822 34.04 15.90 -10.18
C ILE A 822 35.36 15.28 -10.63
N SER A 823 35.40 14.84 -11.88
CA SER A 823 36.52 14.14 -12.50
C SER A 823 37.24 14.99 -13.52
N SER A 824 38.50 14.61 -13.80
CA SER A 824 39.27 15.20 -14.89
C SER A 824 38.92 14.51 -16.21
N HIS A 825 38.50 15.27 -17.22
CA HIS A 825 38.50 14.85 -18.62
C HIS A 825 39.61 15.52 -19.44
N GLY A 826 40.73 15.85 -18.77
CA GLY A 826 41.92 16.45 -19.38
C GLY A 826 41.86 17.99 -19.47
N SER A 827 43.04 18.61 -19.52
CA SER A 827 43.15 20.07 -19.69
C SER A 827 42.59 20.53 -21.03
N LYS A 828 42.72 19.69 -22.05
CA LYS A 828 42.21 19.85 -23.41
C LYS A 828 41.51 18.56 -23.80
N HIS A 829 40.52 18.66 -24.68
CA HIS A 829 39.86 17.48 -25.24
C HIS A 829 40.71 16.89 -26.39
N GLU A 830 41.89 16.37 -26.06
CA GLU A 830 42.85 15.78 -27.00
C GLU A 830 43.37 14.44 -26.45
N LYS A 831 43.76 13.52 -27.35
CA LYS A 831 44.49 12.31 -26.93
C LYS A 831 45.78 12.73 -26.23
N ILE A 832 46.07 12.13 -25.08
CA ILE A 832 47.36 12.34 -24.40
C ILE A 832 48.47 11.90 -25.36
N ASP A 833 49.26 12.86 -25.83
CA ASP A 833 50.29 12.62 -26.84
C ASP A 833 51.40 11.72 -26.26
N PRO A 834 51.54 10.46 -26.75
CA PRO A 834 52.55 9.55 -26.23
C PRO A 834 53.99 9.97 -26.59
N ALA A 835 54.16 10.88 -27.56
CA ALA A 835 55.45 11.41 -27.98
C ALA A 835 56.05 12.41 -26.98
N LYS A 836 55.22 13.09 -26.18
CA LYS A 836 55.68 13.94 -25.07
C LYS A 836 56.51 13.14 -24.08
N SER A 837 57.48 13.76 -23.42
CA SER A 837 58.24 13.13 -22.33
C SER A 837 57.30 12.70 -21.19
N TYR A 838 57.70 11.68 -20.44
CA TYR A 838 56.93 11.19 -19.30
C TYR A 838 56.63 12.32 -18.28
N THR A 839 57.64 13.15 -18.00
CA THR A 839 57.54 14.32 -17.10
C THR A 839 56.59 15.39 -17.61
N GLU A 840 56.52 15.64 -18.92
CA GLU A 840 55.56 16.58 -19.50
C GLU A 840 54.12 16.09 -19.31
N ILE A 841 53.86 14.81 -19.57
CA ILE A 841 52.53 14.21 -19.38
C ILE A 841 52.10 14.31 -17.90
N VAL A 842 52.98 13.96 -16.96
CA VAL A 842 52.69 14.08 -15.51
C VAL A 842 52.41 15.53 -15.12
N SER A 843 53.20 16.49 -15.61
CA SER A 843 53.02 17.91 -15.30
C SER A 843 51.68 18.46 -15.81
N GLU A 844 51.28 18.11 -17.04
CA GLU A 844 49.99 18.51 -17.60
C GLU A 844 48.81 17.93 -16.82
N LEU A 845 48.88 16.66 -16.46
CA LEU A 845 47.87 15.98 -15.65
C LEU A 845 47.73 16.62 -14.26
N ARG A 846 48.85 16.88 -13.56
CA ARG A 846 48.85 17.53 -12.25
C ARG A 846 48.32 18.95 -12.31
N LYS A 847 48.74 19.74 -13.31
CA LYS A 847 48.27 21.12 -13.48
C LYS A 847 46.76 21.17 -13.57
N TYR A 848 46.16 20.30 -14.37
CA TYR A 848 44.72 20.31 -14.54
C TYR A 848 43.95 19.74 -13.35
N LYS A 849 44.48 18.65 -12.76
CA LYS A 849 43.97 18.13 -11.49
C LYS A 849 43.92 19.24 -10.43
N ASN A 850 45.00 19.99 -10.25
CA ASN A 850 45.08 21.10 -9.30
C ASN A 850 44.06 22.20 -9.61
N LEU A 851 43.86 22.55 -10.88
CA LEU A 851 42.84 23.54 -11.26
C LEU A 851 41.43 23.12 -10.79
N ILE A 852 41.04 21.86 -10.99
CA ILE A 852 39.74 21.37 -10.51
C ILE A 852 39.71 21.43 -8.97
N GLN A 853 40.75 20.91 -8.31
CA GLN A 853 40.82 20.88 -6.84
C GLN A 853 40.73 22.27 -6.21
N GLU A 854 41.39 23.27 -6.79
CA GLU A 854 41.33 24.67 -6.34
C GLU A 854 39.92 25.25 -6.50
N ASN A 855 39.18 24.86 -7.53
CA ASN A 855 37.83 25.38 -7.78
C ASN A 855 36.74 24.71 -6.93
N ILE A 856 36.90 23.43 -6.58
CA ILE A 856 35.92 22.69 -5.75
C ILE A 856 36.31 22.63 -4.27
N GLY A 857 37.58 22.90 -3.93
CA GLY A 857 38.10 22.82 -2.57
C GLY A 857 38.29 21.40 -2.04
N ASP A 858 38.41 20.41 -2.93
CA ASP A 858 38.46 18.97 -2.59
C ASP A 858 39.35 18.19 -3.58
N SER A 859 39.69 16.94 -3.25
CA SER A 859 40.57 16.08 -4.03
C SER A 859 39.88 15.49 -5.27
N VAL A 860 40.66 15.35 -6.35
CA VAL A 860 40.20 14.70 -7.59
C VAL A 860 40.91 13.36 -7.76
N PHE A 861 40.14 12.27 -7.77
CA PHE A 861 40.68 10.91 -7.80
C PHE A 861 40.54 10.23 -9.15
N THR A 862 39.59 10.65 -9.96
CA THR A 862 39.22 9.96 -11.20
C THR A 862 39.58 10.77 -12.44
N ILE A 863 40.13 10.06 -13.44
CA ILE A 863 40.32 10.58 -14.79
C ILE A 863 39.40 9.84 -15.76
N HIS A 864 38.67 10.59 -16.58
CA HIS A 864 37.99 10.06 -17.76
C HIS A 864 38.94 10.26 -18.94
N TYR A 865 39.43 9.20 -19.58
CA TYR A 865 40.42 9.34 -20.64
C TYR A 865 39.80 9.93 -21.91
N PRO A 866 40.25 11.09 -22.42
CA PRO A 866 39.76 11.61 -23.70
C PRO A 866 39.99 10.59 -24.82
N TYR A 867 38.94 10.34 -25.61
CA TYR A 867 38.91 9.30 -26.65
C TYR A 867 39.26 7.88 -26.18
N SER A 868 39.16 7.61 -24.87
CA SER A 868 39.56 6.33 -24.25
C SER A 868 41.02 5.93 -24.54
N PHE A 869 41.87 6.88 -24.96
CA PHE A 869 43.21 6.59 -25.43
C PHE A 869 44.16 6.31 -24.27
N THR A 870 44.66 5.07 -24.20
CA THR A 870 45.55 4.64 -23.11
C THR A 870 46.74 3.84 -23.63
N ARG A 871 47.88 3.98 -22.95
CA ARG A 871 49.12 3.20 -23.12
C ARG A 871 49.73 2.98 -21.74
N GLN A 872 50.62 1.99 -21.58
CA GLN A 872 51.27 1.72 -20.28
C GLN A 872 51.93 2.97 -19.68
N LYS A 873 52.71 3.70 -20.48
CA LYS A 873 53.32 4.99 -20.11
C LYS A 873 52.29 6.02 -19.60
N ILE A 874 51.08 6.03 -20.15
CA ILE A 874 50.01 6.95 -19.74
C ILE A 874 49.41 6.52 -18.40
N PHE A 875 49.15 5.22 -18.20
CA PHE A 875 48.68 4.71 -16.90
C PHE A 875 49.68 5.03 -15.78
N ASP A 876 50.97 4.85 -16.05
CA ASP A 876 52.02 5.15 -15.08
C ASP A 876 52.12 6.66 -14.80
N ALA A 877 51.94 7.51 -15.82
CA ALA A 877 51.92 8.97 -15.63
C ALA A 877 50.68 9.45 -14.87
N VAL A 878 49.51 8.85 -15.11
CA VAL A 878 48.25 9.13 -14.40
C VAL A 878 48.37 8.76 -12.92
N ARG A 879 48.95 7.60 -12.64
CA ARG A 879 49.25 7.16 -11.27
C ARG A 879 50.19 8.14 -10.58
N GLU A 880 51.28 8.55 -11.24
CA GLU A 880 52.21 9.53 -10.68
C GLU A 880 51.58 10.94 -10.50
N ALA A 881 50.62 11.31 -11.36
CA ALA A 881 49.84 12.53 -11.20
C ALA A 881 48.84 12.47 -10.01
N GLY A 882 48.71 11.30 -9.36
CA GLY A 882 47.92 11.10 -8.16
C GLY A 882 46.45 10.74 -8.41
N PHE A 883 46.09 10.34 -9.63
CA PHE A 883 44.78 9.73 -9.88
C PHE A 883 44.78 8.27 -9.38
N LEU A 884 43.64 7.83 -8.87
CA LEU A 884 43.42 6.48 -8.35
C LEU A 884 42.56 5.64 -9.30
N PHE A 885 41.65 6.30 -10.01
CA PHE A 885 40.68 5.66 -10.89
C PHE A 885 40.76 6.25 -12.29
N GLY A 886 40.49 5.41 -13.30
CA GLY A 886 40.60 5.79 -14.70
C GLY A 886 39.52 5.11 -15.53
N ARG A 887 38.63 5.90 -16.16
CA ARG A 887 37.52 5.38 -16.96
C ARG A 887 37.85 5.42 -18.44
N ILE A 888 37.69 4.28 -19.12
CA ILE A 888 37.74 4.14 -20.58
C ILE A 888 36.35 3.82 -21.14
N GLY A 889 36.17 4.01 -22.44
CA GLY A 889 35.00 3.61 -23.21
C GLY A 889 34.85 2.09 -23.36
N ASP A 890 33.94 1.67 -24.25
CA ASP A 890 33.34 0.34 -24.31
C ASP A 890 34.34 -0.82 -24.16
N SER A 891 34.19 -1.56 -23.06
CA SER A 891 34.97 -2.75 -22.72
C SER A 891 34.17 -4.05 -22.91
N GLY A 892 32.91 -3.99 -23.34
CA GLY A 892 32.05 -5.16 -23.55
C GLY A 892 31.53 -5.86 -22.27
N SER A 893 32.33 -5.94 -21.20
CA SER A 893 32.01 -6.66 -19.95
C SER A 893 32.03 -5.77 -18.69
N PRO A 894 31.17 -6.04 -17.67
CA PRO A 894 31.22 -5.37 -16.36
C PRO A 894 32.54 -5.58 -15.62
N ASN A 895 32.90 -4.66 -14.72
CA ASN A 895 34.15 -4.73 -13.96
C ASN A 895 34.00 -5.72 -12.78
N THR A 896 34.91 -6.69 -12.67
CA THR A 896 34.75 -7.86 -11.76
C THR A 896 35.62 -7.82 -10.50
N SER A 897 36.73 -7.07 -10.50
CA SER A 897 37.74 -7.03 -9.42
C SER A 897 38.47 -5.67 -9.35
N ALA A 898 39.31 -5.49 -8.32
CA ALA A 898 40.15 -4.31 -8.12
C ALA A 898 41.43 -4.30 -8.98
N ASP A 899 41.61 -5.24 -9.91
CA ASP A 899 42.92 -5.52 -10.51
C ASP A 899 43.43 -4.42 -11.46
N ASN A 900 42.54 -3.59 -12.03
CA ASN A 900 42.95 -2.42 -12.82
C ASN A 900 41.96 -1.25 -12.70
N LEU A 901 41.94 -0.63 -11.53
CA LEU A 901 41.09 0.53 -11.23
C LEU A 901 41.44 1.80 -12.04
N LEU A 902 42.62 1.85 -12.67
CA LEU A 902 42.98 2.88 -13.64
C LEU A 902 42.48 2.59 -15.07
N LYS A 903 41.80 1.46 -15.29
CA LYS A 903 41.25 1.05 -16.57
C LYS A 903 39.85 0.42 -16.39
N LEU A 904 38.94 1.22 -15.85
CA LEU A 904 37.53 0.87 -15.67
C LEU A 904 36.82 0.95 -17.01
N GLY A 905 36.27 -0.18 -17.44
CA GLY A 905 35.45 -0.26 -18.62
C GLY A 905 34.05 0.29 -18.38
N SER A 906 33.51 1.03 -19.34
CA SER A 906 32.17 1.63 -19.26
C SER A 906 31.27 1.20 -20.42
N LYS A 907 29.96 1.10 -20.19
CA LYS A 907 28.95 0.99 -21.25
C LYS A 907 28.60 2.38 -21.75
N ILE A 908 28.90 2.63 -23.02
CA ILE A 908 28.67 3.92 -23.66
C ILE A 908 27.23 4.03 -24.15
N ILE A 909 26.55 5.13 -23.84
CA ILE A 909 25.21 5.44 -24.31
C ILE A 909 25.30 6.49 -25.43
N LEU A 910 24.92 6.11 -26.65
CA LEU A 910 24.96 6.92 -27.88
C LEU A 910 23.59 6.96 -28.52
N ASN A 911 23.26 7.94 -29.35
CA ASN A 911 22.00 7.95 -30.10
C ASN A 911 21.73 6.69 -30.95
N ASN A 912 22.75 6.09 -31.59
CA ASN A 912 22.61 4.87 -32.40
C ASN A 912 22.62 3.58 -31.56
N ASN A 913 22.93 3.70 -30.27
CA ASN A 913 22.99 2.63 -29.27
C ASN A 913 22.35 3.13 -27.97
N ASP A 914 21.27 3.92 -28.05
CA ASP A 914 20.53 4.42 -26.90
C ASP A 914 19.65 3.25 -26.53
N PRO A 915 20.01 2.48 -25.49
CA PRO A 915 19.32 1.26 -25.21
C PRO A 915 17.87 1.63 -24.92
N ASN A 916 16.95 0.99 -25.62
CA ASN A 916 15.57 1.09 -25.19
C ASN A 916 15.47 0.56 -23.74
N PRO A 917 14.42 0.93 -22.98
CA PRO A 917 14.36 0.61 -21.57
C PRO A 917 14.55 -0.88 -21.24
N LYS A 918 14.09 -1.79 -22.11
CA LYS A 918 14.31 -3.23 -21.98
C LYS A 918 15.79 -3.62 -22.12
N GLN A 919 16.46 -3.13 -23.16
CA GLN A 919 17.90 -3.38 -23.36
C GLN A 919 18.74 -2.83 -22.20
N PHE A 920 18.37 -1.67 -21.68
CA PHE A 920 19.06 -1.08 -20.53
C PHE A 920 18.86 -1.93 -19.26
N TYR A 921 17.65 -2.43 -19.05
CA TYR A 921 17.34 -3.35 -17.97
C TYR A 921 18.14 -4.66 -18.06
N GLU A 922 18.30 -5.22 -19.27
CA GLU A 922 19.15 -6.41 -19.49
C GLU A 922 20.61 -6.14 -19.09
N TRP A 923 21.16 -4.95 -19.37
CA TRP A 923 22.52 -4.59 -18.92
C TRP A 923 22.66 -4.54 -17.40
N ILE A 924 21.61 -4.12 -16.69
CA ILE A 924 21.58 -4.11 -15.22
C ILE A 924 21.57 -5.55 -14.69
N GLU A 925 20.71 -6.42 -15.24
CA GLU A 925 20.63 -7.82 -14.81
C GLU A 925 21.95 -8.58 -15.08
N ASP A 926 22.56 -8.38 -16.26
CA ASP A 926 23.86 -8.97 -16.61
C ASP A 926 25.01 -8.50 -15.70
N ALA A 927 24.87 -7.33 -15.08
CA ALA A 927 25.85 -6.78 -14.16
C ALA A 927 25.75 -7.36 -12.74
N ARG A 928 24.78 -8.24 -12.44
CA ARG A 928 24.62 -8.83 -11.11
C ARG A 928 25.94 -9.44 -10.61
N GLY A 929 26.33 -9.07 -9.38
CA GLY A 929 27.60 -9.48 -8.78
C GLY A 929 28.81 -8.65 -9.19
N ASN A 930 28.71 -7.74 -10.17
CA ASN A 930 29.82 -6.97 -10.74
C ASN A 930 29.60 -5.45 -10.58
N TRP A 931 30.52 -4.64 -11.14
CA TRP A 931 30.42 -3.18 -11.17
C TRP A 931 30.19 -2.68 -12.61
N LEU A 932 28.99 -2.14 -12.84
CA LEU A 932 28.59 -1.50 -14.08
C LEU A 932 28.94 0.00 -14.04
N VAL A 933 29.72 0.47 -15.02
CA VAL A 933 29.98 1.91 -15.20
C VAL A 933 29.25 2.36 -16.45
N LEU A 934 28.36 3.33 -16.31
CA LEU A 934 27.59 3.90 -17.41
C LEU A 934 28.21 5.23 -17.82
N MET A 935 28.35 5.47 -19.13
CA MET A 935 28.92 6.72 -19.65
C MET A 935 27.93 7.44 -20.57
N TYR A 936 27.52 8.62 -20.12
CA TYR A 936 26.70 9.59 -20.85
C TYR A 936 27.59 10.74 -21.35
N HIS A 937 27.17 11.47 -22.38
CA HIS A 937 27.79 12.77 -22.72
C HIS A 937 26.78 13.89 -22.63
N HIS A 938 25.70 13.86 -23.42
CA HIS A 938 24.80 15.00 -23.53
C HIS A 938 23.38 14.63 -23.12
N ILE A 939 22.76 15.47 -22.30
CA ILE A 939 21.32 15.37 -21.99
C ILE A 939 20.63 16.56 -22.65
N PHE A 940 19.94 16.29 -23.77
CA PHE A 940 19.33 17.33 -24.59
C PHE A 940 17.84 17.06 -24.82
N PRO A 941 16.95 18.03 -24.53
CA PRO A 941 15.57 17.95 -24.98
C PRO A 941 15.49 17.84 -26.50
N LYS A 942 14.51 17.08 -27.02
CA LYS A 942 14.29 16.85 -28.47
C LYS A 942 14.26 18.17 -29.26
N ASN A 943 13.64 19.21 -28.70
CA ASN A 943 13.46 20.51 -29.36
C ASN A 943 14.57 21.55 -29.07
N SER A 944 15.61 21.16 -28.33
CA SER A 944 16.69 22.08 -27.93
C SER A 944 17.50 22.59 -29.13
N LYS A 945 18.08 23.79 -28.99
CA LYS A 945 18.98 24.35 -30.01
C LYS A 945 20.16 23.43 -30.30
N ALA A 946 20.71 22.79 -29.26
CA ALA A 946 21.79 21.82 -29.41
C ALA A 946 21.34 20.64 -30.29
N MET A 947 20.22 19.99 -29.97
CA MET A 947 19.72 18.86 -30.77
C MET A 947 19.49 19.23 -32.24
N LYS A 948 18.91 20.40 -32.50
CA LYS A 948 18.72 20.95 -33.86
C LYS A 948 20.03 21.19 -34.61
N LEU A 949 21.10 21.60 -33.91
CA LEU A 949 22.43 21.76 -34.52
C LEU A 949 23.05 20.40 -34.88
N PHE A 950 22.93 19.40 -34.00
CA PHE A 950 23.37 18.03 -34.29
C PHE A 950 22.62 17.45 -35.51
N GLU A 951 21.33 17.74 -35.64
CA GLU A 951 20.51 17.39 -36.81
C GLU A 951 20.96 18.11 -38.08
N TYR A 952 21.06 19.44 -38.01
CA TYR A 952 21.45 20.28 -39.15
C TYR A 952 22.82 19.90 -39.72
N HIS A 953 23.77 19.52 -38.86
CA HIS A 953 25.12 19.14 -39.26
C HIS A 953 25.29 17.64 -39.54
N ASN A 954 24.20 16.85 -39.60
CA ASN A 954 24.23 15.40 -39.86
C ASN A 954 25.24 14.63 -38.97
N VAL A 955 25.32 14.98 -37.69
CA VAL A 955 26.18 14.25 -36.75
C VAL A 955 25.58 12.85 -36.54
N TYR A 956 26.29 11.81 -36.97
CA TYR A 956 25.80 10.42 -36.92
C TYR A 956 25.86 9.83 -35.51
N ASN A 957 26.91 10.10 -34.73
CA ASN A 957 27.04 9.70 -33.33
C ASN A 957 26.84 10.93 -32.45
N ARG A 958 25.60 11.18 -32.01
CA ARG A 958 25.22 12.41 -31.31
C ARG A 958 25.46 12.38 -29.80
N TYR A 959 25.92 11.26 -29.25
CA TYR A 959 26.19 11.04 -27.82
C TYR A 959 25.14 11.67 -26.87
N SER A 960 23.86 11.68 -27.28
CA SER A 960 22.80 12.41 -26.59
C SER A 960 21.65 11.50 -26.20
N VAL A 961 21.11 11.76 -25.01
CA VAL A 961 19.92 11.14 -24.43
C VAL A 961 18.93 12.24 -24.08
N THR A 962 17.63 11.99 -24.20
CA THR A 962 16.61 12.95 -23.76
C THR A 962 16.48 12.91 -22.23
N PRO A 963 16.05 14.01 -21.57
CA PRO A 963 15.75 13.97 -20.14
C PRO A 963 14.76 12.86 -19.76
N GLU A 964 13.75 12.62 -20.60
CA GLU A 964 12.74 11.57 -20.44
C GLU A 964 13.35 10.15 -20.46
N ASN A 965 14.21 9.84 -21.44
CA ASN A 965 14.88 8.55 -21.51
C ASN A 965 15.86 8.37 -20.33
N PHE A 966 16.57 9.44 -19.97
CA PHE A 966 17.49 9.43 -18.83
C PHE A 966 16.75 9.17 -17.52
N GLU A 967 15.57 9.77 -17.31
CA GLU A 967 14.74 9.50 -16.13
C GLU A 967 14.27 8.04 -16.07
N LYS A 968 13.83 7.45 -17.18
CA LYS A 968 13.48 6.02 -17.24
C LYS A 968 14.67 5.13 -16.87
N GLN A 969 15.85 5.43 -17.39
CA GLN A 969 17.09 4.71 -17.07
C GLN A 969 17.47 4.86 -15.59
N VAL A 970 17.44 6.07 -15.05
CA VAL A 970 17.68 6.34 -13.61
C VAL A 970 16.69 5.59 -12.72
N ARG A 971 15.41 5.54 -13.11
CA ARG A 971 14.39 4.82 -12.36
C ARG A 971 14.60 3.30 -12.39
N LEU A 972 15.00 2.73 -13.54
CA LEU A 972 15.42 1.32 -13.63
C LEU A 972 16.64 1.02 -12.74
N LEU A 973 17.60 1.94 -12.66
CA LEU A 973 18.75 1.80 -11.76
C LEU A 973 18.29 1.76 -10.30
N ARG A 974 17.45 2.71 -9.85
CA ARG A 974 16.87 2.70 -8.50
C ARG A 974 16.20 1.35 -8.20
N ASN A 975 15.40 0.85 -9.14
CA ASN A 975 14.62 -0.38 -8.96
C ASN A 975 15.45 -1.67 -8.91
N SER A 976 16.75 -1.61 -9.27
CA SER A 976 17.63 -2.79 -9.31
C SER A 976 18.06 -3.32 -7.93
N ASP A 977 17.85 -2.55 -6.86
CA ASP A 977 18.42 -2.80 -5.53
C ASP A 977 19.97 -2.86 -5.52
N TYR A 978 20.64 -2.27 -6.52
CA TYR A 978 22.10 -2.19 -6.57
C TYR A 978 22.65 -1.00 -5.78
N TRP A 979 23.94 -1.06 -5.44
CA TRP A 979 24.65 0.07 -4.85
C TRP A 979 25.03 1.08 -5.94
N ILE A 980 24.30 2.18 -6.02
CA ILE A 980 24.58 3.26 -6.98
C ILE A 980 25.43 4.32 -6.28
N ALA A 981 26.67 4.51 -6.76
CA ALA A 981 27.65 5.38 -6.14
C ALA A 981 28.66 5.92 -7.17
N THR A 982 29.39 6.97 -6.79
CA THR A 982 30.39 7.56 -7.69
C THR A 982 31.56 6.60 -7.96
N THR A 983 32.34 6.89 -9.00
CA THR A 983 33.46 6.03 -9.40
C THR A 983 34.46 5.87 -8.26
N SER A 984 34.77 6.96 -7.57
CA SER A 984 35.68 6.98 -6.43
C SER A 984 35.11 6.28 -5.19
N GLU A 985 33.82 6.40 -4.88
CA GLU A 985 33.20 5.69 -3.75
C GLU A 985 33.33 4.16 -3.94
N VAL A 986 32.96 3.64 -5.12
CA VAL A 986 33.06 2.20 -5.41
C VAL A 986 34.51 1.74 -5.48
N GLY A 987 35.38 2.49 -6.17
CA GLY A 987 36.79 2.17 -6.31
C GLY A 987 37.56 2.18 -4.99
N LYS A 988 37.31 3.16 -4.11
CA LYS A 988 37.90 3.22 -2.77
C LYS A 988 37.41 2.05 -1.91
N TYR A 989 36.11 1.75 -1.90
CA TYR A 989 35.57 0.59 -1.17
C TYR A 989 36.24 -0.72 -1.58
N LEU A 990 36.39 -0.97 -2.89
CA LEU A 990 37.08 -2.15 -3.39
C LEU A 990 38.55 -2.17 -2.97
N THR A 991 39.25 -1.04 -3.05
CA THR A 991 40.65 -0.92 -2.62
C THR A 991 40.81 -1.18 -1.12
N GLU A 992 39.96 -0.57 -0.30
CA GLU A 992 39.96 -0.75 1.15
C GLU A 992 39.67 -2.19 1.54
N LYS A 993 38.66 -2.81 0.92
CA LYS A 993 38.29 -4.22 1.16
C LYS A 993 39.46 -5.17 0.90
N GLU A 994 40.19 -5.00 -0.21
CA GLU A 994 41.32 -5.89 -0.55
C GLU A 994 42.57 -5.66 0.31
N ASN A 995 42.69 -4.49 0.96
CA ASN A 995 43.86 -4.11 1.76
C ASN A 995 43.62 -4.15 3.29
N VAL A 996 42.40 -4.48 3.72
CA VAL A 996 42.05 -4.59 5.15
C VAL A 996 42.32 -6.00 5.68
N LYS A 997 42.92 -6.06 6.88
CA LYS A 997 42.99 -7.26 7.72
C LYS A 997 42.07 -7.08 8.93
N LEU A 998 41.08 -7.98 9.07
CA LEU A 998 40.21 -7.99 10.24
C LEU A 998 40.95 -8.61 11.43
N LYS A 999 41.16 -7.84 12.48
CA LYS A 999 41.63 -8.31 13.79
C LYS A 999 40.49 -8.19 14.79
N TYR A 1000 40.19 -9.25 15.52
CA TYR A 1000 39.15 -9.21 16.54
C TYR A 1000 39.50 -10.03 17.77
N ASN A 1001 38.99 -9.61 18.92
CA ASN A 1001 39.13 -10.31 20.18
C ASN A 1001 37.77 -10.41 20.87
N PHE A 1002 37.27 -11.63 21.04
CA PHE A 1002 36.00 -11.91 21.69
C PHE A 1002 36.17 -12.14 23.18
N THR A 1003 35.27 -11.55 23.96
CA THR A 1003 34.92 -11.99 25.30
C THR A 1003 33.54 -12.66 25.27
N ASN A 1004 33.00 -13.03 26.43
CA ASN A 1004 31.66 -13.63 26.52
C ASN A 1004 30.55 -12.65 26.08
N ASP A 1005 30.73 -11.36 26.33
CA ASP A 1005 29.69 -10.33 26.17
C ASP A 1005 30.15 -9.14 25.31
N SER A 1006 31.38 -9.14 24.79
CA SER A 1006 31.87 -8.06 23.94
C SER A 1006 32.91 -8.53 22.93
N CYS A 1007 33.11 -7.75 21.88
CA CYS A 1007 34.15 -7.97 20.88
C CYS A 1007 34.76 -6.62 20.49
N LEU A 1008 36.09 -6.57 20.51
CA LEU A 1008 36.83 -5.47 19.89
C LEU A 1008 37.19 -5.89 18.46
N LEU A 1009 36.69 -5.17 17.46
CA LEU A 1009 37.01 -5.36 16.04
C LEU A 1009 37.88 -4.20 15.53
N ILE A 1010 38.93 -4.53 14.78
CA ILE A 1010 39.84 -3.56 14.15
C ILE A 1010 39.98 -3.93 12.68
N LEU A 1011 39.70 -2.99 11.79
CA LEU A 1011 39.94 -3.10 10.34
C LEU A 1011 41.34 -2.57 10.05
N GLU A 1012 42.39 -3.34 10.27
CA GLU A 1012 43.77 -2.84 10.11
C GLU A 1012 44.15 -2.72 8.63
N SER A 1013 44.68 -1.57 8.23
CA SER A 1013 45.13 -1.27 6.87
C SER A 1013 46.26 -0.24 6.87
N ALA A 1014 47.17 -0.31 5.90
CA ALA A 1014 48.23 0.69 5.70
C ALA A 1014 47.80 1.88 4.83
N LEU A 1015 46.56 1.87 4.33
CA LEU A 1015 46.04 2.93 3.46
C LEU A 1015 45.90 4.27 4.19
N ASP A 1016 46.16 5.37 3.47
CA ASP A 1016 45.96 6.73 3.96
C ASP A 1016 44.47 7.02 4.13
N ARG A 1017 44.04 7.32 5.36
CA ARG A 1017 42.63 7.55 5.69
C ARG A 1017 42.06 8.87 5.17
N ASN A 1018 42.92 9.80 4.76
CA ASN A 1018 42.46 11.03 4.13
C ASN A 1018 42.03 10.79 2.67
N ILE A 1019 42.46 9.67 2.09
CA ILE A 1019 42.14 9.26 0.73
C ILE A 1019 41.12 8.12 0.74
N TYR A 1020 41.37 7.10 1.57
CA TYR A 1020 40.57 5.90 1.70
C TYR A 1020 39.70 6.01 2.96
N ASP A 1021 38.48 6.47 2.73
CA ASP A 1021 37.52 6.89 3.73
C ASP A 1021 36.14 6.26 3.52
N GLN A 1022 36.03 5.17 2.74
CA GLN A 1022 34.73 4.55 2.48
C GLN A 1022 34.42 3.51 3.55
N PRO A 1023 33.21 3.56 4.14
CA PRO A 1023 32.84 2.59 5.15
C PRO A 1023 32.62 1.21 4.52
N LEU A 1024 33.41 0.23 4.97
CA LEU A 1024 33.23 -1.17 4.58
C LEU A 1024 32.01 -1.76 5.29
N THR A 1025 31.22 -2.54 4.57
CA THR A 1025 30.07 -3.25 5.18
C THR A 1025 30.56 -4.54 5.80
N ILE A 1026 30.45 -4.62 7.13
CA ILE A 1026 30.85 -5.78 7.91
C ILE A 1026 29.63 -6.65 8.17
N GLU A 1027 29.69 -7.90 7.73
CA GLU A 1027 28.80 -8.97 8.16
C GLU A 1027 29.35 -9.56 9.46
N PHE A 1028 28.63 -9.35 10.56
CA PHE A 1028 28.86 -10.04 11.82
C PHE A 1028 27.89 -11.20 11.97
N THR A 1029 28.40 -12.41 11.79
CA THR A 1029 27.69 -13.65 12.08
C THR A 1029 27.78 -13.91 13.58
N THR A 1030 26.66 -14.04 14.28
CA THR A 1030 26.63 -14.10 15.75
C THR A 1030 25.44 -14.86 16.31
N ASN A 1031 25.59 -15.39 17.53
CA ASN A 1031 24.48 -15.91 18.33
C ASN A 1031 23.87 -14.85 19.29
N TRP A 1032 24.44 -13.64 19.34
CA TRP A 1032 23.89 -12.53 20.12
C TRP A 1032 22.64 -11.98 19.45
N LYS A 1033 21.53 -11.86 20.19
CA LYS A 1033 20.26 -11.35 19.65
C LYS A 1033 20.27 -9.83 19.43
N VAL A 1034 20.81 -9.10 20.40
CA VAL A 1034 20.86 -7.63 20.41
C VAL A 1034 22.31 -7.22 20.66
N VAL A 1035 22.82 -6.35 19.78
CA VAL A 1035 24.22 -5.92 19.80
C VAL A 1035 24.27 -4.42 19.67
N LYS A 1036 24.90 -3.78 20.65
CA LYS A 1036 25.26 -2.37 20.58
C LYS A 1036 26.60 -2.25 19.86
N ILE A 1037 26.65 -1.41 18.83
CA ILE A 1037 27.85 -1.17 18.04
C ILE A 1037 28.23 0.30 18.17
N THR A 1038 29.48 0.56 18.58
CA THR A 1038 30.02 1.91 18.76
C THR A 1038 31.36 2.08 18.05
N HIS A 1039 31.67 3.33 17.68
CA HIS A 1039 32.84 3.71 16.88
C HIS A 1039 32.87 3.08 15.48
N SER A 1040 31.70 2.69 14.98
CA SER A 1040 31.44 2.33 13.60
C SER A 1040 31.11 3.58 12.77
N ALA A 1041 30.75 3.41 11.50
CA ALA A 1041 30.26 4.54 10.71
C ALA A 1041 28.80 4.90 11.03
N LYS A 1042 28.03 3.95 11.61
CA LYS A 1042 26.63 4.13 12.01
C LYS A 1042 26.40 3.46 13.36
N ASP A 1043 26.66 4.21 14.41
CA ASP A 1043 26.52 3.72 15.78
C ASP A 1043 25.05 3.55 16.18
N GLY A 1044 24.77 2.50 16.93
CA GLY A 1044 23.42 2.20 17.38
C GLY A 1044 23.26 0.77 17.86
N ILE A 1045 22.00 0.35 18.01
CA ILE A 1045 21.62 -1.00 18.40
C ILE A 1045 21.11 -1.75 17.18
N TYR A 1046 21.60 -2.97 17.03
CA TYR A 1046 21.29 -3.87 15.92
C TYR A 1046 20.73 -5.18 16.46
N ASN A 1047 19.72 -5.72 15.79
CA ASN A 1047 19.23 -7.07 16.05
C ASN A 1047 19.79 -8.04 15.03
N ALA A 1048 20.33 -9.17 15.50
CA ALA A 1048 20.72 -10.24 14.61
C ALA A 1048 19.46 -10.87 13.99
N ARG A 1049 19.41 -10.89 12.66
CA ARG A 1049 18.35 -11.54 11.89
C ARG A 1049 18.97 -12.67 11.09
N ASN A 1050 18.46 -13.88 11.28
CA ASN A 1050 19.07 -15.12 10.78
C ASN A 1050 20.53 -15.28 11.25
N GLY A 1051 20.84 -14.80 12.46
CA GLY A 1051 22.18 -14.84 13.05
C GLY A 1051 23.21 -13.90 12.40
N LYS A 1052 22.75 -12.87 11.67
CA LYS A 1052 23.62 -11.90 11.01
C LYS A 1052 23.24 -10.47 11.36
N ILE A 1053 24.27 -9.62 11.44
CA ILE A 1053 24.16 -8.16 11.53
C ILE A 1053 25.05 -7.58 10.43
N TYR A 1054 24.55 -6.55 9.74
CA TYR A 1054 25.32 -5.78 8.78
C TYR A 1054 25.49 -4.37 9.31
N PHE A 1055 26.73 -3.88 9.38
CA PHE A 1055 27.00 -2.51 9.80
C PHE A 1055 28.21 -1.93 9.06
N PRO A 1056 28.22 -0.61 8.80
CA PRO A 1056 29.30 0.06 8.10
C PRO A 1056 30.44 0.46 9.05
N ALA A 1057 31.70 0.32 8.62
CA ALA A 1057 32.89 0.55 9.43
C ALA A 1057 34.06 1.12 8.62
N PHE A 1058 34.73 2.14 9.15
CA PHE A 1058 35.93 2.72 8.54
C PHE A 1058 37.20 1.95 8.89
N ILE A 1059 38.19 2.00 7.99
CA ILE A 1059 39.50 1.40 8.23
C ILE A 1059 40.20 2.03 9.43
N ASN A 1060 40.99 1.20 10.10
CA ASN A 1060 41.83 1.49 11.25
C ASN A 1060 41.08 2.12 12.44
N LYS A 1061 39.76 1.93 12.52
CA LYS A 1061 38.94 2.25 13.70
C LYS A 1061 38.84 1.02 14.61
N LYS A 1062 38.74 1.28 15.92
CA LYS A 1062 38.51 0.27 16.96
C LYS A 1062 37.01 0.24 17.25
N ILE A 1063 36.31 -0.71 16.68
CA ILE A 1063 34.86 -0.87 16.81
C ILE A 1063 34.59 -1.76 18.00
N ILE A 1064 33.66 -1.35 18.85
CA ILE A 1064 33.25 -2.11 20.02
C ILE A 1064 31.86 -2.65 19.74
N LEU A 1065 31.74 -3.97 19.82
CA LEU A 1065 30.47 -4.67 19.78
C LEU A 1065 30.20 -5.20 21.18
N GLU A 1066 29.07 -4.80 21.75
CA GLU A 1066 28.66 -5.22 23.08
C GLU A 1066 27.33 -5.96 22.97
N LYS A 1067 27.28 -7.15 23.56
CA LYS A 1067 26.03 -7.88 23.73
C LYS A 1067 25.18 -7.12 24.74
N GLU A 1068 24.03 -6.63 24.31
CA GLU A 1068 23.10 -5.94 25.21
C GLU A 1068 22.41 -6.97 26.11
N GLN A 1069 22.40 -6.73 27.43
CA GLN A 1069 21.90 -7.67 28.45
C GLN A 1069 20.54 -7.25 29.02
#